data_AF-A0A0Q5HIC6-F1
#
_entry.id   AF-A0A0Q5HIC6-F1
#
_cell.length_a   1.000
_cell.length_b   1.000
_cell.length_c   1.000
_cell.angle_alpha   90.00
_cell.angle_beta   90.00
_cell.angle_gamma   90.00
#
_symmetry.space_group_name_H-M   'P 1'
#
loop_
_entity.id
_entity.type
_entity.pdbx_description
1 polymer ?
#
loop_
_entity_poly.entity_id
_entity_poly.type
_entity_poly.pdbx_seq_one_letter_code
_entity_poly.pdbx_strand_id
1 'polypeptide(L)'
;MPLSFGQVFAPGDLPRGAGLAGKLADGTPLPLQLDVKASHPDGSVRHAVVSALLPKLGAGKALGLALAKNTKQAAAAGAPKPGVGADTVVAIVVDGARYTASSASLLKAQSPQVWLHGPVVTELQVAGPLVDAKGEEHPHLAARFAIRWYGAAKQARVDVVVENDWAYEPDPRNITYDVTITAGGKRVFEKRGLTHYHHARWRTLAWTGEAPALHLRHDSAYLIASRALPNYDRGVVMHERALAALASSWNGAKTEPMGVGLAAPHMPGPGGRADIGLLPGWAAAYLLSMDARAKLVTLGTADLAGSWPTHYRDKRTGLPVSLLDYPYMTILGRNTDTRNPKTGKQEAFPPCPREQCKSPNNPDTSHQPGFAYLPYLVTGDHYYLEELQFWSMFNVFSSNPGYRRNIQGLLATDQVRGQAWSLRTLGQAAYITPDGHPLKRHFNAILDSNLDWYNTTYSHNPSANKLGAVVDGYAVLYKDRTALAPWQDDFFTAAVGHVAELGFKDAEPLLKWKLRFPVERMVGDGACWLVGANYTYTVRASASAPYFATIGEAYAATVGPERAALPCTGGELASALKQSPGDMGGYAAAVTGFPSNMQPALAYAVDAGGERGRKAWEVFMRRSVKPDYGEGPQFAVVPRK
;
A
#
# COMPACT_ATOMS: atom_id res chain seq x y z
N MET A 1 -24.59 -7.51 17.50
CA MET A 1 -23.76 -6.37 17.08
C MET A 1 -23.21 -6.68 15.69
N PRO A 2 -23.44 -5.80 14.70
CA PRO A 2 -22.85 -5.92 13.37
C PRO A 2 -21.33 -6.03 13.38
N LEU A 3 -20.80 -6.95 12.56
CA LEU A 3 -19.37 -7.08 12.31
C LEU A 3 -19.15 -7.47 10.85
N SER A 4 -18.23 -6.80 10.17
CA SER A 4 -17.62 -7.26 8.92
C SER A 4 -16.12 -7.00 8.96
N PHE A 5 -15.34 -7.91 8.41
CA PHE A 5 -13.88 -7.80 8.35
C PHE A 5 -13.33 -8.55 7.12
N GLY A 6 -12.14 -8.17 6.68
CA GLY A 6 -11.41 -8.88 5.65
C GLY A 6 -10.60 -10.02 6.25
N GLN A 7 -10.50 -11.13 5.54
CA GLN A 7 -9.72 -12.29 5.93
C GLN A 7 -8.97 -12.84 4.72
N VAL A 8 -7.65 -13.01 4.87
CA VAL A 8 -6.83 -13.79 3.94
C VAL A 8 -6.76 -15.24 4.40
N PHE A 9 -6.59 -16.16 3.46
CA PHE A 9 -6.38 -17.58 3.76
C PHE A 9 -5.13 -18.07 3.03
N ALA A 10 -4.39 -19.00 3.63
CA ALA A 10 -3.30 -19.66 2.93
C ALA A 10 -3.84 -20.55 1.79
N PRO A 11 -3.05 -20.84 0.75
CA PRO A 11 -3.45 -21.79 -0.30
C PRO A 11 -3.96 -23.11 0.29
N GLY A 12 -5.13 -23.56 -0.15
CA GLY A 12 -5.78 -24.79 0.29
C GLY A 12 -6.54 -24.73 1.62
N ASP A 13 -6.38 -23.68 2.44
CA ASP A 13 -7.02 -23.62 3.77
C ASP A 13 -8.54 -23.51 3.69
N LEU A 14 -9.05 -22.78 2.70
CA LEU A 14 -10.47 -22.68 2.38
C LEU A 14 -10.70 -23.02 0.90
N PRO A 15 -10.95 -24.29 0.56
CA PRO A 15 -11.13 -24.74 -0.83
C PRO A 15 -12.31 -24.06 -1.53
N ARG A 16 -12.30 -24.08 -2.87
CA ARG A 16 -13.39 -23.54 -3.70
C ARG A 16 -14.72 -24.16 -3.29
N GLY A 17 -15.72 -23.32 -3.04
CA GLY A 17 -17.08 -23.75 -2.68
C GLY A 17 -17.25 -24.23 -1.23
N ALA A 18 -16.19 -24.27 -0.43
CA ALA A 18 -16.30 -24.56 1.00
C ALA A 18 -17.03 -23.43 1.74
N GLY A 19 -17.84 -23.78 2.74
CA GLY A 19 -18.42 -22.82 3.67
C GLY A 19 -17.44 -22.42 4.78
N LEU A 20 -17.69 -21.28 5.40
CA LEU A 20 -16.98 -20.83 6.60
C LEU A 20 -17.99 -20.70 7.75
N ALA A 21 -17.65 -21.21 8.93
CA ALA A 21 -18.43 -21.05 10.15
C ALA A 21 -17.56 -20.43 11.25
N GLY A 22 -18.20 -19.68 12.14
CA GLY A 22 -17.58 -19.15 13.34
C GLY A 22 -17.85 -20.07 14.51
N LYS A 23 -16.93 -20.12 15.47
CA LYS A 23 -17.12 -20.77 16.76
C LYS A 23 -16.68 -19.81 17.86
N LEU A 24 -17.60 -19.50 18.77
CA LEU A 24 -17.30 -18.68 19.95
C LEU A 24 -16.46 -19.50 20.96
N ALA A 25 -15.86 -18.81 21.93
CA ALA A 25 -14.99 -19.43 22.93
C ALA A 25 -15.67 -20.52 23.77
N ASP A 26 -16.98 -20.42 23.99
CA ASP A 26 -17.82 -21.42 24.67
C ASP A 26 -18.25 -22.59 23.77
N GLY A 27 -17.85 -22.57 22.51
CA GLY A 27 -18.18 -23.56 21.51
C GLY A 27 -19.46 -23.28 20.71
N THR A 28 -20.17 -22.19 21.01
CA THR A 28 -21.39 -21.79 20.30
C THR A 28 -21.07 -21.53 18.82
N PRO A 29 -21.78 -22.19 17.89
CA PRO A 29 -21.63 -21.90 16.47
C PRO A 29 -22.17 -20.50 16.15
N LEU A 30 -21.40 -19.74 15.38
CA LEU A 30 -21.76 -18.42 14.88
C LEU A 30 -21.90 -18.50 13.35
N PRO A 31 -23.12 -18.31 12.80
CA PRO A 31 -23.29 -18.22 11.36
C PRO A 31 -22.47 -17.07 10.77
N LEU A 32 -21.73 -17.35 9.71
CA LEU A 32 -20.96 -16.37 8.96
C LEU A 32 -21.51 -16.26 7.54
N GLN A 33 -21.53 -15.03 7.03
CA GLN A 33 -21.57 -14.76 5.61
C GLN A 33 -20.15 -14.60 5.10
N LEU A 34 -19.88 -15.18 3.93
CA LEU A 34 -18.58 -15.14 3.25
C LEU A 34 -18.74 -14.60 1.83
N ASP A 35 -18.13 -13.46 1.55
CA ASP A 35 -18.07 -12.84 0.23
C ASP A 35 -16.65 -12.98 -0.32
N VAL A 36 -16.40 -14.01 -1.13
CA VAL A 36 -15.09 -14.27 -1.75
C VAL A 36 -14.75 -13.17 -2.75
N LYS A 37 -13.55 -12.59 -2.61
CA LYS A 37 -13.07 -11.50 -3.47
C LYS A 37 -11.99 -11.98 -4.42
N ALA A 38 -11.03 -12.72 -3.89
CA ALA A 38 -9.87 -13.17 -4.64
C ALA A 38 -9.57 -14.64 -4.31
N SER A 39 -9.08 -15.37 -5.30
CA SER A 39 -8.76 -16.80 -5.21
C SER A 39 -7.29 -17.05 -5.54
N HIS A 40 -6.72 -18.06 -4.92
CA HIS A 40 -5.39 -18.60 -5.25
C HIS A 40 -5.42 -19.35 -6.59
N PRO A 41 -4.26 -19.63 -7.20
CA PRO A 41 -4.19 -20.40 -8.44
C PRO A 41 -4.82 -21.81 -8.36
N ASP A 42 -4.83 -22.43 -7.17
CA ASP A 42 -5.49 -23.73 -6.92
C ASP A 42 -7.02 -23.61 -6.77
N GLY A 43 -7.57 -22.40 -6.89
CA GLY A 43 -8.99 -22.09 -6.73
C GLY A 43 -9.46 -21.93 -5.28
N SER A 44 -8.61 -22.17 -4.28
CA SER A 44 -8.93 -21.87 -2.89
C SER A 44 -9.08 -20.36 -2.66
N VAL A 45 -9.83 -19.97 -1.64
CA VAL A 45 -10.06 -18.56 -1.31
C VAL A 45 -8.73 -17.94 -0.88
N ARG A 46 -8.37 -16.80 -1.46
CA ARG A 46 -7.21 -15.98 -1.07
C ARG A 46 -7.60 -14.84 -0.15
N HIS A 47 -8.69 -14.14 -0.48
CA HIS A 47 -9.27 -13.09 0.35
C HIS A 47 -10.78 -13.09 0.24
N ALA A 48 -11.44 -12.86 1.37
CA ALA A 48 -12.88 -12.70 1.47
C ALA A 48 -13.25 -11.66 2.52
N VAL A 49 -14.45 -11.11 2.38
CA VAL A 49 -15.09 -10.31 3.44
C VAL A 49 -16.01 -11.23 4.23
N VAL A 50 -15.79 -11.32 5.53
CA VAL A 50 -16.57 -12.14 6.45
C VAL A 50 -17.49 -11.22 7.24
N SER A 51 -18.78 -11.57 7.30
CA SER A 51 -19.79 -10.80 8.05
C SER A 51 -20.55 -11.66 9.04
N ALA A 52 -20.83 -11.10 10.22
CA ALA A 52 -21.50 -11.78 11.30
C ALA A 52 -22.33 -10.82 12.17
N LEU A 53 -23.21 -11.39 13.00
CA LEU A 53 -23.87 -10.69 14.10
C LEU A 53 -23.40 -11.29 15.42
N LEU A 54 -22.55 -10.55 16.13
CA LEU A 54 -22.06 -10.96 17.44
C LEU A 54 -23.15 -10.80 18.51
N PRO A 55 -23.11 -11.59 19.60
CA PRO A 55 -23.86 -11.25 20.81
C PRO A 55 -23.43 -9.87 21.34
N LYS A 56 -24.27 -9.21 22.16
CA LYS A 56 -23.86 -7.96 22.82
C LYS A 56 -22.73 -8.27 23.81
N LEU A 57 -21.68 -7.44 23.81
CA LEU A 57 -20.55 -7.55 24.73
C LEU A 57 -20.57 -6.39 25.72
N GLY A 58 -20.24 -6.67 26.97
CA GLY A 58 -19.98 -5.63 27.96
C GLY A 58 -18.67 -4.88 27.65
N ALA A 59 -18.57 -3.63 28.11
CA ALA A 59 -17.36 -2.83 27.93
C ALA A 59 -16.11 -3.57 28.47
N GLY A 60 -15.02 -3.54 27.69
CA GLY A 60 -13.75 -4.18 28.05
C GLY A 60 -13.76 -5.72 28.01
N LYS A 61 -14.86 -6.37 27.65
CA LYS A 61 -14.93 -7.84 27.54
C LYS A 61 -14.45 -8.31 26.18
N ALA A 62 -13.59 -9.33 26.18
CA ALA A 62 -13.15 -10.01 24.97
C ALA A 62 -14.10 -11.17 24.61
N LEU A 63 -14.27 -11.40 23.31
CA LEU A 63 -14.96 -12.57 22.75
C LEU A 63 -14.05 -13.22 21.72
N GLY A 64 -13.66 -14.48 21.96
CA GLY A 64 -12.91 -15.26 20.98
C GLY A 64 -13.83 -15.74 19.85
N LEU A 65 -13.35 -15.62 18.61
CA LEU A 65 -14.01 -16.15 17.41
C LEU A 65 -12.99 -16.98 16.63
N ALA A 66 -13.17 -18.30 16.62
CA ALA A 66 -12.43 -19.18 15.74
C ALA A 66 -13.16 -19.32 14.39
N LEU A 67 -12.40 -19.33 13.30
CA LEU A 67 -12.92 -19.60 11.96
C LEU A 67 -12.67 -21.07 11.63
N ALA A 68 -13.72 -21.77 11.19
CA ALA A 68 -13.66 -23.17 10.84
C ALA A 68 -14.29 -23.43 9.47
N LYS A 69 -13.70 -24.36 8.71
CA LYS A 69 -14.32 -24.89 7.50
C LYS A 69 -15.66 -25.53 7.83
N ASN A 70 -16.65 -25.31 6.97
CA ASN A 70 -17.94 -25.99 7.03
C ASN A 70 -18.19 -26.74 5.72
N THR A 71 -18.62 -28.00 5.81
CA THR A 71 -18.90 -28.86 4.66
C THR A 71 -20.24 -28.54 3.98
N LYS A 72 -21.10 -27.76 4.63
CA LYS A 72 -22.34 -27.24 4.04
C LYS A 72 -22.24 -25.74 3.84
N GLN A 73 -22.36 -25.30 2.59
CA GLN A 73 -22.77 -23.93 2.30
C GLN A 73 -24.17 -23.78 2.92
N ALA A 74 -24.36 -22.82 3.83
CA ALA A 74 -25.69 -22.55 4.35
C ALA A 74 -26.62 -22.29 3.14
N ALA A 75 -27.83 -22.87 3.16
CA ALA A 75 -28.81 -22.60 2.12
C ALA A 75 -28.94 -21.08 1.93
N ALA A 76 -29.08 -20.62 0.69
CA ALA A 76 -29.19 -19.21 0.38
C ALA A 76 -30.48 -18.64 1.00
N ALA A 77 -30.44 -18.29 2.28
CA ALA A 77 -31.39 -17.35 2.85
C ALA A 77 -31.28 -16.07 2.02
N GLY A 78 -32.43 -15.52 1.63
CA GLY A 78 -32.47 -14.32 0.79
C GLY A 78 -31.64 -13.21 1.42
N ALA A 79 -30.84 -12.51 0.62
CA ALA A 79 -30.08 -11.38 1.11
C ALA A 79 -31.04 -10.30 1.65
N PRO A 80 -30.73 -9.65 2.78
CA PRO A 80 -31.59 -8.64 3.33
C PRO A 80 -31.68 -7.51 2.31
N LYS A 81 -32.91 -7.21 1.86
CA LYS A 81 -33.13 -5.98 1.08
C LYS A 81 -32.77 -4.82 2.00
N PRO A 82 -31.95 -3.85 1.54
CA PRO A 82 -31.79 -2.60 2.26
C PRO A 82 -33.21 -2.07 2.54
N GLY A 83 -33.56 -1.94 3.81
CA GLY A 83 -34.83 -1.31 4.15
C GLY A 83 -34.83 0.12 3.58
N VAL A 84 -35.99 0.77 3.55
CA VAL A 84 -36.14 2.21 3.24
C VAL A 84 -35.47 3.10 4.33
N GLY A 85 -34.57 2.52 5.13
CA GLY A 85 -33.94 3.11 6.29
C GLY A 85 -32.73 3.96 5.92
N ALA A 86 -32.96 5.27 6.02
CA ALA A 86 -32.01 6.35 6.18
C ALA A 86 -31.19 6.71 4.93
N ASP A 87 -31.84 7.48 4.07
CA ASP A 87 -31.17 8.32 3.08
C ASP A 87 -29.96 9.02 3.72
N THR A 88 -28.84 8.98 3.01
CA THR A 88 -27.64 9.71 3.34
C THR A 88 -27.45 10.79 2.29
N VAL A 89 -27.42 12.04 2.75
CA VAL A 89 -27.36 13.21 1.89
C VAL A 89 -26.08 13.95 2.16
N VAL A 90 -25.30 14.16 1.10
CA VAL A 90 -24.20 15.13 1.07
C VAL A 90 -24.79 16.44 0.59
N ALA A 91 -24.60 17.51 1.35
CA ALA A 91 -24.96 18.86 0.95
C ALA A 91 -23.74 19.77 1.02
N ILE A 92 -23.44 20.42 -0.09
CA ILE A 92 -22.28 21.30 -0.25
C ILE A 92 -22.76 22.69 -0.68
N VAL A 93 -22.14 23.73 -0.13
CA VAL A 93 -22.35 25.12 -0.55
C VAL A 93 -21.05 25.67 -1.12
N VAL A 94 -21.05 25.96 -2.41
CA VAL A 94 -19.93 26.55 -3.17
C VAL A 94 -20.39 27.93 -3.65
N ASP A 95 -19.68 28.99 -3.31
CA ASP A 95 -19.99 30.37 -3.75
C ASP A 95 -21.47 30.78 -3.52
N GLY A 96 -22.07 30.30 -2.43
CA GLY A 96 -23.48 30.54 -2.07
C GLY A 96 -24.49 29.64 -2.78
N ALA A 97 -24.09 28.87 -3.80
CA ALA A 97 -24.93 27.88 -4.47
C ALA A 97 -24.91 26.53 -3.73
N ARG A 98 -26.08 25.94 -3.52
CA ARG A 98 -26.25 24.67 -2.82
C ARG A 98 -26.34 23.51 -3.81
N TYR A 99 -25.48 22.51 -3.62
CA TYR A 99 -25.46 21.25 -4.35
C TYR A 99 -25.69 20.07 -3.41
N THR A 100 -26.38 19.03 -3.88
CA THR A 100 -26.70 17.85 -3.06
C THR A 100 -26.57 16.54 -3.83
N ALA A 101 -26.25 15.47 -3.11
CA ALA A 101 -26.36 14.09 -3.60
C ALA A 101 -27.03 13.23 -2.52
N SER A 102 -28.02 12.44 -2.91
CA SER A 102 -28.81 11.57 -2.02
C SER A 102 -28.61 10.11 -2.41
N SER A 103 -28.20 9.28 -1.44
CA SER A 103 -28.04 7.85 -1.66
C SER A 103 -29.35 7.18 -2.08
N ALA A 104 -30.49 7.61 -1.52
CA ALA A 104 -31.79 7.06 -1.86
C ALA A 104 -32.25 7.43 -3.27
N SER A 105 -32.02 8.68 -3.70
CA SER A 105 -32.31 9.10 -5.08
C SER A 105 -31.46 8.34 -6.09
N LEU A 106 -30.17 8.18 -5.81
CA LEU A 106 -29.26 7.42 -6.65
C LEU A 106 -29.65 5.94 -6.74
N LEU A 107 -30.01 5.29 -5.64
CA LEU A 107 -30.49 3.90 -5.63
C LEU A 107 -31.77 3.68 -6.46
N LYS A 108 -32.61 4.71 -6.61
CA LYS A 108 -33.80 4.65 -7.48
C LYS A 108 -33.45 4.87 -8.95
N ALA A 109 -32.46 5.71 -9.23
CA ALA A 109 -32.10 6.13 -10.58
C ALA A 109 -31.16 5.16 -11.30
N GLN A 110 -30.36 4.37 -10.56
CA GLN A 110 -29.34 3.50 -11.15
C GLN A 110 -29.39 2.06 -10.63
N SER A 111 -28.80 1.15 -11.41
CA SER A 111 -28.49 -0.19 -10.91
C SER A 111 -27.25 -0.13 -10.00
N PRO A 112 -27.38 -0.41 -8.70
CA PRO A 112 -26.25 -0.32 -7.78
C PRO A 112 -25.24 -1.45 -8.03
N GLN A 113 -23.97 -1.15 -7.78
CA GLN A 113 -22.95 -2.18 -7.69
C GLN A 113 -23.14 -2.95 -6.37
N VAL A 114 -23.05 -4.27 -6.41
CA VAL A 114 -23.20 -5.12 -5.23
C VAL A 114 -21.81 -5.50 -4.72
N TRP A 115 -21.45 -5.03 -3.53
CA TRP A 115 -20.18 -5.39 -2.90
C TRP A 115 -20.30 -6.61 -2.00
N LEU A 116 -21.30 -6.68 -1.13
CA LEU A 116 -21.55 -7.82 -0.25
C LEU A 116 -22.96 -8.32 -0.46
N HIS A 117 -23.16 -9.63 -0.50
CA HIS A 117 -24.47 -10.22 -0.74
C HIS A 117 -24.62 -11.58 -0.07
N GLY A 118 -25.43 -11.63 0.98
CA GLY A 118 -25.73 -12.87 1.68
C GLY A 118 -26.70 -12.67 2.85
N PRO A 119 -26.89 -13.69 3.69
CA PRO A 119 -27.98 -13.71 4.68
C PRO A 119 -27.79 -12.75 5.87
N VAL A 120 -26.57 -12.24 6.10
CA VAL A 120 -26.25 -11.33 7.21
C VAL A 120 -26.32 -9.87 6.76
N VAL A 121 -25.73 -9.58 5.60
CA VAL A 121 -25.50 -8.23 5.11
C VAL A 121 -25.65 -8.15 3.59
N THR A 122 -26.18 -7.02 3.13
CA THR A 122 -26.09 -6.58 1.74
C THR A 122 -25.35 -5.25 1.71
N GLU A 123 -24.32 -5.12 0.87
CA GLU A 123 -23.69 -3.83 0.60
C GLU A 123 -23.94 -3.41 -0.85
N LEU A 124 -24.63 -2.28 -1.01
CA LEU A 124 -24.90 -1.66 -2.30
C LEU A 124 -24.09 -0.38 -2.43
N GLN A 125 -23.55 -0.14 -3.63
CA GLN A 125 -22.74 1.03 -3.93
C GLN A 125 -23.38 1.84 -5.06
N VAL A 126 -23.47 3.13 -4.83
CA VAL A 126 -24.06 4.12 -5.73
C VAL A 126 -23.19 5.37 -5.74
N ALA A 127 -23.09 6.02 -6.90
CA ALA A 127 -22.34 7.26 -7.06
C ALA A 127 -23.08 8.20 -8.01
N GLY A 128 -22.75 9.49 -7.92
CA GLY A 128 -23.23 10.49 -8.86
C GLY A 128 -22.66 11.88 -8.56
N PRO A 129 -22.75 12.82 -9.53
CA PRO A 129 -22.43 14.22 -9.29
C PRO A 129 -23.38 14.82 -8.25
N LEU A 130 -22.91 15.87 -7.56
CA LEU A 130 -23.83 16.67 -6.76
C LEU A 130 -24.63 17.59 -7.69
N VAL A 131 -25.92 17.75 -7.44
CA VAL A 131 -26.83 18.55 -8.27
C VAL A 131 -27.41 19.73 -7.51
N ASP A 132 -27.68 20.83 -8.21
CA ASP A 132 -28.37 22.00 -7.64
C ASP A 132 -29.90 21.79 -7.55
N ALA A 133 -30.63 22.83 -7.16
CA ALA A 133 -32.10 22.79 -7.05
C ALA A 133 -32.83 22.61 -8.40
N LYS A 134 -32.17 22.87 -9.53
CA LYS A 134 -32.69 22.66 -10.88
C LYS A 134 -32.35 21.27 -11.42
N GLY A 135 -31.48 20.53 -10.74
CA GLY A 135 -30.98 19.23 -11.19
C GLY A 135 -29.70 19.33 -12.03
N GLU A 136 -29.08 20.51 -12.11
CA GLU A 136 -27.84 20.70 -12.86
C GLU A 136 -26.66 20.13 -12.08
N GLU A 137 -25.82 19.33 -12.75
CA GLU A 137 -24.65 18.68 -12.16
C GLU A 137 -23.55 19.71 -11.85
N HIS A 138 -22.94 19.60 -10.68
CA HIS A 138 -21.66 20.25 -10.42
C HIS A 138 -20.59 19.58 -11.31
N PRO A 139 -19.79 20.35 -12.09
CA PRO A 139 -18.88 19.78 -13.08
C PRO A 139 -17.85 18.83 -12.47
N HIS A 140 -17.31 19.19 -11.29
CA HIS A 140 -16.21 18.44 -10.65
C HIS A 140 -16.59 17.58 -9.46
N LEU A 141 -17.63 17.95 -8.69
CA LEU A 141 -17.89 17.35 -7.38
C LEU A 141 -18.87 16.19 -7.51
N ALA A 142 -18.45 15.03 -7.01
CA ALA A 142 -19.26 13.83 -6.95
C ALA A 142 -19.30 13.24 -5.54
N ALA A 143 -20.37 12.50 -5.25
CA ALA A 143 -20.52 11.73 -4.02
C ALA A 143 -20.66 10.25 -4.33
N ARG A 144 -20.07 9.40 -3.49
CA ARG A 144 -20.25 7.94 -3.51
C ARG A 144 -20.74 7.46 -2.16
N PHE A 145 -21.62 6.48 -2.19
CA PHE A 145 -22.19 5.85 -1.00
C PHE A 145 -22.03 4.35 -1.09
N ALA A 146 -21.31 3.74 -0.14
CA ALA A 146 -21.31 2.30 0.07
C ALA A 146 -22.17 1.97 1.30
N ILE A 147 -23.36 1.41 1.06
CA ILE A 147 -24.42 1.23 2.04
C ILE A 147 -24.44 -0.23 2.47
N ARG A 148 -23.81 -0.52 3.61
CA ARG A 148 -23.73 -1.87 4.19
C ARG A 148 -24.87 -2.08 5.20
N TRP A 149 -25.91 -2.78 4.78
CA TRP A 149 -27.14 -3.01 5.55
C TRP A 149 -27.14 -4.37 6.27
N TYR A 150 -27.19 -4.33 7.59
CA TYR A 150 -27.30 -5.51 8.45
C TYR A 150 -28.77 -5.78 8.79
N GLY A 151 -29.41 -6.68 8.03
CA GLY A 151 -30.87 -6.87 8.05
C GLY A 151 -31.46 -7.14 9.43
N ALA A 152 -30.93 -8.11 10.16
CA ALA A 152 -31.46 -8.46 11.48
C ALA A 152 -31.12 -7.42 12.57
N ALA A 153 -30.05 -6.63 12.40
CA ALA A 153 -29.73 -5.52 13.31
C ALA A 153 -30.53 -4.25 12.99
N LYS A 154 -31.14 -4.16 11.79
CA LYS A 154 -31.83 -2.98 11.26
C LYS A 154 -30.95 -1.72 11.28
N GLN A 155 -29.67 -1.89 10.98
CA GLN A 155 -28.66 -0.83 10.99
C GLN A 155 -27.88 -0.85 9.67
N ALA A 156 -27.52 0.34 9.18
CA ALA A 156 -26.61 0.50 8.06
C ALA A 156 -25.34 1.22 8.51
N ARG A 157 -24.20 0.75 8.01
CA ARG A 157 -22.97 1.56 7.91
C ARG A 157 -22.92 2.13 6.50
N VAL A 158 -22.70 3.42 6.37
CA VAL A 158 -22.56 4.10 5.09
C VAL A 158 -21.16 4.71 5.00
N ASP A 159 -20.37 4.27 4.04
CA ASP A 159 -19.14 4.97 3.64
C ASP A 159 -19.54 6.07 2.65
N VAL A 160 -19.29 7.33 3.02
CA VAL A 160 -19.61 8.51 2.22
C VAL A 160 -18.30 9.11 1.72
N VAL A 161 -18.09 9.08 0.42
CA VAL A 161 -16.93 9.70 -0.22
C VAL A 161 -17.37 10.93 -1.00
N VAL A 162 -16.61 12.02 -0.88
CA VAL A 162 -16.74 13.19 -1.76
C VAL A 162 -15.48 13.32 -2.60
N GLU A 163 -15.65 13.54 -3.89
CA GLU A 163 -14.58 13.50 -4.89
C GLU A 163 -14.53 14.79 -5.71
N ASN A 164 -13.31 15.18 -6.05
CA ASN A 164 -12.96 16.22 -7.02
C ASN A 164 -11.91 15.60 -7.95
N ASP A 165 -12.25 14.52 -8.65
CA ASP A 165 -11.27 13.55 -9.17
C ASP A 165 -11.46 13.12 -10.64
N TRP A 166 -12.35 13.78 -11.38
CA TRP A 166 -12.54 13.47 -12.80
C TRP A 166 -11.28 13.75 -13.62
N ALA A 167 -10.74 12.69 -14.22
CA ALA A 167 -9.44 12.72 -14.89
C ALA A 167 -9.37 13.69 -16.08
N TYR A 168 -10.49 13.83 -16.81
CA TYR A 168 -10.56 14.58 -18.07
C TYR A 168 -11.60 15.71 -18.07
N GLU A 169 -12.17 16.04 -16.91
CA GLU A 169 -13.08 17.19 -16.81
C GLU A 169 -12.29 18.49 -17.04
N PRO A 170 -12.72 19.38 -17.96
CA PRO A 170 -12.05 20.66 -18.21
C PRO A 170 -11.98 21.55 -16.97
N ASP A 171 -11.00 22.45 -16.93
CA ASP A 171 -10.80 23.41 -15.84
C ASP A 171 -10.67 22.79 -14.43
N PRO A 172 -9.82 21.75 -14.25
CA PRO A 172 -9.58 21.19 -12.93
C PRO A 172 -9.04 22.28 -11.99
N ARG A 173 -9.49 22.25 -10.73
CA ARG A 173 -9.12 23.24 -9.71
C ARG A 173 -9.42 22.75 -8.30
N ASN A 174 -8.82 23.38 -7.31
CA ASN A 174 -9.27 23.25 -5.93
C ASN A 174 -10.63 23.93 -5.76
N ILE A 175 -11.50 23.36 -4.94
CA ILE A 175 -12.83 23.93 -4.67
C ILE A 175 -12.97 24.09 -3.16
N THR A 176 -13.34 25.29 -2.72
CA THR A 176 -13.58 25.57 -1.30
C THR A 176 -15.07 25.63 -1.03
N TYR A 177 -15.54 24.90 -0.01
CA TYR A 177 -16.96 24.80 0.27
C TYR A 177 -17.28 24.51 1.74
N ASP A 178 -18.52 24.80 2.11
CA ASP A 178 -19.12 24.28 3.33
C ASP A 178 -19.81 22.95 3.01
N VAL A 179 -19.63 21.95 3.87
CA VAL A 179 -20.25 20.63 3.70
C VAL A 179 -21.01 20.23 4.96
N THR A 180 -22.16 19.61 4.75
CA THR A 180 -22.95 18.91 5.76
C THR A 180 -23.35 17.55 5.23
N ILE A 181 -23.15 16.51 6.02
CA ILE A 181 -23.62 15.16 5.70
C ILE A 181 -24.65 14.75 6.74
N THR A 182 -25.82 14.32 6.28
CA THR A 182 -26.86 13.76 7.13
C THR A 182 -27.10 12.30 6.77
N ALA A 183 -27.19 11.42 7.75
CA ALA A 183 -27.58 10.03 7.57
C ALA A 183 -28.82 9.75 8.43
N GLY A 184 -29.92 9.34 7.80
CA GLY A 184 -31.18 9.11 8.52
C GLY A 184 -31.73 10.37 9.20
N GLY A 185 -31.58 11.53 8.56
CA GLY A 185 -32.00 12.83 9.08
C GLY A 185 -31.13 13.40 10.19
N LYS A 186 -30.13 12.65 10.69
CA LYS A 186 -29.16 13.15 11.68
C LYS A 186 -27.92 13.66 11.00
N ARG A 187 -27.44 14.83 11.40
CA ARG A 187 -26.16 15.38 10.95
C ARG A 187 -25.01 14.54 11.53
N VAL A 188 -24.21 13.94 10.66
CA VAL A 188 -23.08 13.08 11.03
C VAL A 188 -21.72 13.72 10.77
N PHE A 189 -21.67 14.74 9.91
CA PHE A 189 -20.46 15.49 9.62
C PHE A 189 -20.82 16.91 9.19
N GLU A 190 -20.02 17.89 9.62
CA GLU A 190 -20.05 19.25 9.09
C GLU A 190 -18.65 19.87 9.10
N LYS A 191 -18.34 20.64 8.07
CA LYS A 191 -17.10 21.42 7.98
C LYS A 191 -17.37 22.67 7.16
N ARG A 192 -16.87 23.81 7.64
CA ARG A 192 -16.91 25.08 6.90
C ARG A 192 -15.57 25.34 6.23
N GLY A 193 -15.61 25.95 5.05
CA GLY A 193 -14.42 26.37 4.30
C GLY A 193 -13.42 25.23 4.01
N LEU A 194 -13.91 24.01 3.74
CA LEU A 194 -13.04 22.90 3.34
C LEU A 194 -12.52 23.18 1.92
N THR A 195 -11.21 23.40 1.78
CA THR A 195 -10.55 23.41 0.47
C THR A 195 -10.29 21.98 0.03
N HIS A 196 -11.09 21.48 -0.89
CA HIS A 196 -10.94 20.17 -1.51
C HIS A 196 -10.00 20.28 -2.71
N TYR A 197 -8.83 19.66 -2.61
CA TYR A 197 -7.83 19.71 -3.67
C TYR A 197 -8.33 19.03 -4.96
N HIS A 198 -7.83 19.49 -6.11
CA HIS A 198 -8.05 18.79 -7.38
C HIS A 198 -7.49 17.36 -7.33
N HIS A 199 -8.10 16.46 -8.08
CA HIS A 199 -7.70 15.05 -8.18
C HIS A 199 -7.52 14.36 -6.82
N ALA A 200 -8.38 14.72 -5.86
CA ALA A 200 -8.35 14.22 -4.49
C ALA A 200 -9.75 13.79 -4.05
N ARG A 201 -9.79 13.00 -2.99
CA ARG A 201 -11.03 12.50 -2.38
C ARG A 201 -10.90 12.45 -0.86
N TRP A 202 -12.03 12.49 -0.17
CA TRP A 202 -12.06 12.23 1.27
C TRP A 202 -13.32 11.45 1.60
N ARG A 203 -13.29 10.76 2.74
CA ARG A 203 -14.44 9.99 3.22
C ARG A 203 -14.84 10.32 4.64
N THR A 204 -16.07 9.99 4.98
CA THR A 204 -16.53 9.84 6.36
C THR A 204 -17.43 8.61 6.48
N LEU A 205 -17.45 8.00 7.67
CA LEU A 205 -18.34 6.88 7.97
C LEU A 205 -19.55 7.39 8.74
N ALA A 206 -20.74 6.98 8.30
CA ALA A 206 -22.00 7.24 8.97
C ALA A 206 -22.66 5.93 9.40
N TRP A 207 -23.45 5.99 10.47
CA TRP A 207 -24.33 4.90 10.87
C TRP A 207 -25.75 5.41 11.03
N THR A 208 -26.71 4.62 10.54
CA THR A 208 -28.14 4.92 10.67
C THR A 208 -28.71 4.55 12.05
N GLY A 209 -27.86 3.92 12.89
CA GLY A 209 -28.05 3.69 14.31
C GLY A 209 -26.73 3.92 15.06
N GLU A 210 -26.59 3.37 16.26
CA GLU A 210 -25.33 3.44 17.01
C GLU A 210 -24.25 2.58 16.33
N ALA A 211 -23.09 3.19 16.06
CA ALA A 211 -21.93 2.47 15.57
C ALA A 211 -21.48 1.42 16.62
N PRO A 212 -21.22 0.16 16.23
CA PRO A 212 -20.70 -0.83 17.16
C PRO A 212 -19.33 -0.40 17.71
N ALA A 213 -19.24 -0.22 19.03
CA ALA A 213 -17.98 0.05 19.72
C ALA A 213 -17.16 -1.25 19.90
N LEU A 214 -16.62 -1.77 18.80
CA LEU A 214 -15.87 -3.03 18.77
C LEU A 214 -14.45 -2.83 18.24
N HIS A 215 -13.48 -3.41 18.95
CA HIS A 215 -12.11 -3.58 18.44
C HIS A 215 -11.84 -5.04 18.08
N LEU A 216 -11.86 -5.34 16.77
CA LEU A 216 -11.44 -6.64 16.25
C LEU A 216 -9.91 -6.76 16.27
N ARG A 217 -9.42 -7.87 16.84
CA ARG A 217 -8.03 -8.32 16.76
C ARG A 217 -7.97 -9.54 15.85
N HIS A 218 -7.20 -9.47 14.78
CA HIS A 218 -6.94 -10.63 13.93
C HIS A 218 -5.87 -11.51 14.56
N ASP A 219 -5.80 -12.77 14.13
CA ASP A 219 -4.62 -13.59 14.37
C ASP A 219 -3.49 -13.15 13.45
N SER A 220 -2.61 -12.26 13.95
CA SER A 220 -1.46 -11.77 13.21
C SER A 220 -0.50 -12.88 12.78
N ALA A 221 -0.41 -13.97 13.56
CA ALA A 221 0.39 -15.13 13.21
C ALA A 221 -0.11 -15.73 11.90
N TYR A 222 -1.42 -15.93 11.81
CA TYR A 222 -2.06 -16.49 10.63
C TYR A 222 -2.01 -15.54 9.43
N LEU A 223 -2.26 -14.24 9.64
CA LEU A 223 -2.13 -13.24 8.57
C LEU A 223 -0.74 -13.25 7.93
N ILE A 224 0.32 -13.32 8.74
CA ILE A 224 1.70 -13.42 8.25
C ILE A 224 1.95 -14.79 7.61
N ALA A 225 1.52 -15.89 8.24
CA ALA A 225 1.74 -17.25 7.75
C ALA A 225 1.07 -17.51 6.39
N SER A 226 -0.02 -16.81 6.07
CA SER A 226 -0.68 -16.86 4.76
C SER A 226 0.17 -16.35 3.58
N ARG A 227 1.32 -15.72 3.88
CA ARG A 227 2.22 -15.03 2.92
C ARG A 227 1.63 -13.78 2.25
N ALA A 228 0.41 -13.38 2.59
CA ALA A 228 -0.16 -12.10 2.14
C ALA A 228 0.59 -10.88 2.70
N LEU A 229 1.32 -11.04 3.82
CA LEU A 229 2.12 -10.00 4.44
C LEU A 229 3.57 -10.48 4.62
N PRO A 230 4.56 -9.56 4.56
CA PRO A 230 5.95 -9.87 4.90
C PRO A 230 6.05 -10.50 6.29
N ASN A 231 7.08 -11.32 6.50
CA ASN A 231 7.29 -12.00 7.77
C ASN A 231 7.89 -11.07 8.84
N TYR A 232 7.09 -10.14 9.34
CA TYR A 232 7.46 -9.28 10.46
C TYR A 232 7.74 -10.10 11.73
N ASP A 233 8.75 -9.70 12.49
CA ASP A 233 9.20 -10.37 13.69
C ASP A 233 8.16 -10.30 14.79
N ARG A 234 7.45 -11.41 14.98
CA ARG A 234 6.44 -11.57 16.02
C ARG A 234 7.01 -11.61 17.45
N GLY A 235 8.33 -11.67 17.60
CA GLY A 235 9.01 -11.48 18.88
C GLY A 235 9.09 -10.02 19.32
N VAL A 236 8.87 -9.07 18.39
CA VAL A 236 8.83 -7.64 18.73
C VAL A 236 7.58 -7.32 19.53
N VAL A 237 7.79 -6.81 20.74
CA VAL A 237 6.74 -6.26 21.59
C VAL A 237 6.78 -4.74 21.46
N MET A 238 5.67 -4.15 21.02
CA MET A 238 5.57 -2.69 20.94
C MET A 238 5.65 -2.06 22.32
N HIS A 239 6.49 -1.03 22.47
CA HIS A 239 6.57 -0.29 23.72
C HIS A 239 5.29 0.49 23.96
N GLU A 240 4.82 0.51 25.21
CA GLU A 240 3.64 1.27 25.60
C GLU A 240 3.79 2.77 25.27
N ARG A 241 4.98 3.34 25.46
CA ARG A 241 5.28 4.73 25.08
C ARG A 241 5.13 4.99 23.58
N ALA A 242 5.48 4.02 22.73
CA ALA A 242 5.37 4.17 21.28
C ALA A 242 3.90 4.12 20.84
N LEU A 243 3.10 3.22 21.42
CA LEU A 243 1.66 3.15 21.17
C LEU A 243 0.92 4.39 21.69
N ALA A 244 1.30 4.91 22.86
CA ALA A 244 0.79 6.16 23.39
C ALA A 244 1.18 7.35 22.52
N ALA A 245 2.42 7.39 22.02
CA ALA A 245 2.89 8.42 21.08
C ALA A 245 2.06 8.41 19.79
N LEU A 246 1.79 7.24 19.19
CA LEU A 246 0.91 7.12 18.02
C LEU A 246 -0.47 7.74 18.29
N ALA A 247 -1.13 7.36 19.39
CA ALA A 247 -2.44 7.92 19.75
C ALA A 247 -2.39 9.44 19.97
N SER A 248 -1.41 9.91 20.74
CA SER A 248 -1.25 11.34 21.04
C SER A 248 -0.97 12.15 19.78
N SER A 249 -0.27 11.57 18.80
CA SER A 249 0.03 12.23 17.53
C SER A 249 -1.18 12.30 16.60
N TRP A 250 -2.26 11.55 16.85
CA TRP A 250 -3.47 11.54 16.04
C TRP A 250 -4.43 12.65 16.47
N ASN A 251 -4.10 13.90 16.17
CA ASN A 251 -4.93 15.06 16.49
C ASN A 251 -4.80 16.20 15.47
N GLY A 252 -5.74 17.15 15.54
CA GLY A 252 -5.69 18.43 14.83
C GLY A 252 -6.03 18.34 13.33
N ALA A 253 -5.70 19.41 12.59
CA ALA A 253 -6.06 19.54 11.17
C ALA A 253 -5.52 18.41 10.28
N LYS A 254 -4.39 17.81 10.63
CA LYS A 254 -3.82 16.69 9.87
C LYS A 254 -4.66 15.41 9.92
N THR A 255 -5.62 15.28 10.84
CA THR A 255 -6.55 14.15 10.94
C THR A 255 -7.93 14.43 10.33
N GLU A 256 -8.16 15.64 9.83
CA GLU A 256 -9.40 16.05 9.17
C GLU A 256 -9.33 15.80 7.63
N PRO A 257 -10.45 15.85 6.89
CA PRO A 257 -10.42 15.79 5.42
C PRO A 257 -9.38 16.74 4.82
N MET A 258 -8.66 16.25 3.79
CA MET A 258 -7.53 16.93 3.15
C MET A 258 -6.24 17.03 3.99
N GLY A 259 -6.26 16.55 5.25
CA GLY A 259 -5.07 16.22 6.03
C GLY A 259 -4.39 14.93 5.54
N VAL A 260 -3.27 14.56 6.15
CA VAL A 260 -2.41 13.43 5.71
C VAL A 260 -2.11 12.41 6.81
N GLY A 261 -2.76 12.54 7.97
CA GLY A 261 -2.53 11.69 9.14
C GLY A 261 -1.09 11.81 9.64
N LEU A 262 -0.39 10.67 9.69
CA LEU A 262 1.03 10.60 10.11
C LEU A 262 2.02 10.57 8.93
N ALA A 263 1.55 10.53 7.69
CA ALA A 263 2.42 10.53 6.54
C ALA A 263 3.00 11.93 6.26
N ALA A 264 4.14 11.98 5.57
CA ALA A 264 4.75 13.24 5.17
C ALA A 264 3.97 13.87 4.01
N PRO A 265 3.42 15.10 4.14
CA PRO A 265 2.65 15.73 3.07
C PRO A 265 3.52 15.96 1.81
N HIS A 266 4.76 16.40 2.00
CA HIS A 266 5.77 16.49 0.95
C HIS A 266 6.58 15.19 0.88
N MET A 267 6.08 14.21 0.11
CA MET A 267 6.73 12.90 -0.03
C MET A 267 8.19 12.98 -0.52
N PRO A 268 8.57 13.85 -1.49
CA PRO A 268 9.95 13.95 -1.98
C PRO A 268 11.00 14.39 -0.93
N GLY A 269 10.57 14.77 0.27
CA GLY A 269 11.48 15.22 1.33
C GLY A 269 12.56 14.19 1.66
N PRO A 270 13.78 14.60 2.05
CA PRO A 270 14.85 13.69 2.41
C PRO A 270 14.66 13.10 3.82
N GLY A 271 15.50 12.12 4.17
CA GLY A 271 15.63 11.60 5.53
C GLY A 271 14.90 10.29 5.81
N GLY A 272 15.30 9.61 6.89
CA GLY A 272 14.63 8.39 7.36
C GLY A 272 13.27 8.73 7.96
N ARG A 273 12.22 8.03 7.52
CA ARG A 273 10.84 8.29 7.97
C ARG A 273 10.10 7.01 8.32
N ALA A 274 9.16 7.15 9.25
CA ALA A 274 8.30 6.06 9.70
C ALA A 274 7.26 5.65 8.66
N ASP A 275 7.01 6.45 7.62
CA ASP A 275 6.05 6.15 6.56
C ASP A 275 6.66 5.34 5.39
N ILE A 276 7.96 5.07 5.42
CA ILE A 276 8.70 4.28 4.42
C ILE A 276 8.88 2.84 4.90
N GLY A 277 8.53 1.87 4.04
CA GLY A 277 8.70 0.44 4.30
C GLY A 277 7.78 -0.42 3.44
N LEU A 278 7.84 -1.75 3.59
CA LEU A 278 6.82 -2.64 3.00
C LEU A 278 5.44 -2.39 3.62
N LEU A 279 5.42 -2.04 4.91
CA LEU A 279 4.34 -1.35 5.60
C LEU A 279 4.93 -0.12 6.29
N PRO A 280 4.18 0.99 6.42
CA PRO A 280 4.58 2.09 7.29
C PRO A 280 4.60 1.63 8.75
N GLY A 281 5.39 2.30 9.60
CA GLY A 281 5.67 1.91 10.99
C GLY A 281 4.43 1.75 11.84
N TRP A 282 3.42 2.61 11.67
CA TRP A 282 2.14 2.49 12.39
C TRP A 282 1.34 1.24 11.95
N ALA A 283 1.42 0.85 10.68
CA ALA A 283 0.73 -0.33 10.15
C ALA A 283 1.45 -1.62 10.57
N ALA A 284 2.78 -1.63 10.57
CA ALA A 284 3.57 -2.72 11.13
C ALA A 284 3.35 -2.85 12.65
N ALA A 285 3.29 -1.74 13.38
CA ALA A 285 2.96 -1.73 14.81
C ALA A 285 1.55 -2.27 15.06
N TYR A 286 0.56 -1.90 14.24
CA TYR A 286 -0.77 -2.49 14.32
C TYR A 286 -0.74 -3.98 14.04
N LEU A 287 -0.07 -4.44 12.98
CA LEU A 287 0.05 -5.86 12.65
C LEU A 287 0.62 -6.69 13.81
N LEU A 288 1.66 -6.19 14.49
CA LEU A 288 2.34 -6.92 15.56
C LEU A 288 1.62 -6.86 16.92
N SER A 289 0.94 -5.74 17.22
CA SER A 289 0.28 -5.56 18.53
C SER A 289 -1.22 -5.89 18.51
N MET A 290 -1.87 -5.71 17.36
CA MET A 290 -3.33 -5.56 17.23
C MET A 290 -3.90 -4.52 18.23
N ASP A 291 -3.12 -3.51 18.64
CA ASP A 291 -3.54 -2.45 19.57
C ASP A 291 -4.52 -1.48 18.89
N ALA A 292 -5.54 -1.04 19.63
CA ALA A 292 -6.59 -0.16 19.11
C ALA A 292 -6.07 1.23 18.70
N ARG A 293 -5.04 1.75 19.35
CA ARG A 293 -4.39 3.04 19.02
C ARG A 293 -3.64 2.96 17.71
N ALA A 294 -2.86 1.89 17.53
CA ALA A 294 -2.17 1.63 16.27
C ALA A 294 -3.18 1.40 15.12
N LYS A 295 -4.30 0.72 15.40
CA LYS A 295 -5.40 0.57 14.44
C LYS A 295 -6.02 1.92 14.04
N LEU A 296 -6.34 2.77 15.01
CA LEU A 296 -6.90 4.12 14.77
C LEU A 296 -6.03 4.90 13.80
N VAL A 297 -4.72 4.95 14.07
CA VAL A 297 -3.75 5.67 13.25
C VAL A 297 -3.58 5.02 11.87
N THR A 298 -3.55 3.69 11.80
CA THR A 298 -3.39 2.96 10.54
C THR A 298 -4.56 3.17 9.60
N LEU A 299 -5.79 2.97 10.09
CA LEU A 299 -6.99 3.14 9.30
C LEU A 299 -7.24 4.63 9.02
N GLY A 300 -7.07 5.50 10.02
CA GLY A 300 -7.24 6.94 9.83
C GLY A 300 -6.26 7.54 8.83
N THR A 301 -4.98 7.13 8.83
CA THR A 301 -4.02 7.62 7.83
C THR A 301 -4.37 7.10 6.44
N ALA A 302 -4.89 5.87 6.34
CA ALA A 302 -5.35 5.32 5.06
C ALA A 302 -6.63 6.02 4.55
N ASP A 303 -7.52 6.49 5.42
CA ASP A 303 -8.67 7.32 5.05
C ASP A 303 -8.24 8.62 4.39
N LEU A 304 -7.09 9.16 4.83
CA LEU A 304 -6.50 10.41 4.37
C LEU A 304 -5.52 10.26 3.21
N ALA A 305 -5.27 9.03 2.73
CA ALA A 305 -4.46 8.79 1.53
C ALA A 305 -5.11 9.45 0.28
N GLY A 306 -6.43 9.63 0.32
CA GLY A 306 -7.23 10.37 -0.66
C GLY A 306 -6.86 11.85 -0.83
N SER A 307 -6.11 12.43 0.11
CA SER A 307 -5.82 13.87 0.16
C SER A 307 -4.70 14.34 -0.77
N TRP A 308 -3.98 13.42 -1.41
CA TRP A 308 -3.03 13.79 -2.46
C TRP A 308 -3.75 13.90 -3.81
N PRO A 309 -3.28 14.81 -4.70
CA PRO A 309 -3.84 14.99 -6.04
C PRO A 309 -3.43 13.85 -7.01
N THR A 310 -3.72 12.59 -6.65
CA THR A 310 -3.34 11.37 -7.37
C THR A 310 -4.55 10.57 -7.88
N HIS A 311 -5.76 11.07 -7.64
CA HIS A 311 -7.02 10.41 -7.93
C HIS A 311 -7.52 10.90 -9.28
N TYR A 312 -7.27 10.10 -10.32
CA TYR A 312 -7.73 10.36 -11.68
C TYR A 312 -8.75 9.28 -12.02
N ARG A 313 -10.03 9.66 -12.04
CA ARG A 313 -11.14 8.75 -12.29
C ARG A 313 -11.71 8.94 -13.68
N ASP A 314 -11.93 7.85 -14.40
CA ASP A 314 -12.65 7.88 -15.67
C ASP A 314 -14.16 7.96 -15.42
N LYS A 315 -14.79 9.07 -15.83
CA LYS A 315 -16.23 9.31 -15.67
C LYS A 315 -17.09 8.25 -16.37
N ARG A 316 -16.59 7.63 -17.46
CA ARG A 316 -17.31 6.61 -18.24
C ARG A 316 -17.40 5.28 -17.50
N THR A 317 -16.32 4.86 -16.85
CA THR A 317 -16.25 3.55 -16.17
C THR A 317 -16.56 3.66 -14.69
N GLY A 318 -16.40 4.86 -14.12
CA GLY A 318 -16.46 5.10 -12.68
C GLY A 318 -15.27 4.51 -11.93
N LEU A 319 -14.20 4.06 -12.60
CA LEU A 319 -13.02 3.42 -12.02
C LEU A 319 -11.79 4.36 -12.09
N PRO A 320 -10.70 4.08 -11.35
CA PRO A 320 -9.41 4.69 -11.63
C PRO A 320 -9.06 4.60 -13.12
N VAL A 321 -8.53 5.70 -13.66
CA VAL A 321 -8.10 5.78 -15.06
C VAL A 321 -7.07 4.68 -15.35
N SER A 322 -7.17 4.05 -16.52
CA SER A 322 -6.43 2.83 -16.83
C SER A 322 -5.66 2.95 -18.14
N LEU A 323 -4.42 2.41 -18.17
CA LEU A 323 -3.64 2.34 -19.43
C LEU A 323 -4.31 1.47 -20.50
N LEU A 324 -5.30 0.63 -20.14
CA LEU A 324 -6.12 -0.09 -21.14
C LEU A 324 -6.87 0.89 -22.04
N ASP A 325 -7.45 1.92 -21.44
CA ASP A 325 -8.29 2.90 -22.11
C ASP A 325 -7.46 4.06 -22.66
N TYR A 326 -6.44 4.50 -21.91
CA TYR A 326 -5.58 5.63 -22.25
C TYR A 326 -4.09 5.27 -22.16
N PRO A 327 -3.56 4.44 -23.07
CA PRO A 327 -2.19 3.95 -23.01
C PRO A 327 -1.10 5.05 -23.07
N TYR A 328 -1.43 6.25 -23.54
CA TYR A 328 -0.56 7.42 -23.70
C TYR A 328 -0.86 8.57 -22.71
N MET A 329 -1.72 8.36 -21.70
CA MET A 329 -1.94 9.36 -20.65
C MET A 329 -0.69 9.62 -19.80
N THR A 330 -0.52 10.81 -19.24
CA THR A 330 0.58 11.08 -18.29
C THR A 330 0.36 12.41 -17.56
N ILE A 331 0.94 12.51 -16.38
CA ILE A 331 1.06 13.78 -15.62
C ILE A 331 2.42 14.46 -15.85
N LEU A 332 3.32 13.86 -16.64
CA LEU A 332 4.63 14.38 -16.99
C LEU A 332 4.75 14.60 -18.51
N GLY A 333 5.80 15.27 -18.96
CA GLY A 333 6.04 15.48 -20.40
C GLY A 333 5.20 16.60 -21.02
N ARG A 334 5.05 16.56 -22.34
CA ARG A 334 4.30 17.56 -23.12
C ARG A 334 3.08 16.91 -23.78
N ASN A 335 2.08 17.72 -24.11
CA ASN A 335 0.84 17.25 -24.75
C ASN A 335 1.10 16.36 -25.99
N THR A 336 2.11 16.70 -26.81
CA THR A 336 2.48 15.92 -28.00
C THR A 336 2.91 14.49 -27.71
N ASP A 337 3.42 14.21 -26.50
CA ASP A 337 3.84 12.87 -26.07
C ASP A 337 2.63 11.95 -25.83
N THR A 338 1.43 12.51 -25.73
CA THR A 338 0.19 11.81 -25.39
C THR A 338 -0.63 11.39 -26.61
N ARG A 339 -0.09 11.60 -27.83
CA ARG A 339 -0.82 11.32 -29.05
C ARG A 339 -0.95 9.82 -29.24
N ASN A 340 -2.17 9.31 -29.16
CA ASN A 340 -2.45 7.93 -29.49
C ASN A 340 -2.40 7.74 -31.02
N PRO A 341 -1.45 6.96 -31.56
CA PRO A 341 -1.30 6.78 -32.99
C PRO A 341 -2.46 5.99 -33.62
N LYS A 342 -3.21 5.20 -32.84
CA LYS A 342 -4.36 4.44 -33.33
C LYS A 342 -5.60 5.32 -33.50
N THR A 343 -5.82 6.29 -32.60
CA THR A 343 -7.01 7.14 -32.62
C THR A 343 -6.76 8.54 -33.17
N GLY A 344 -5.49 8.95 -33.24
CA GLY A 344 -5.08 10.31 -33.60
C GLY A 344 -5.35 11.36 -32.52
N LYS A 345 -5.93 10.98 -31.37
CA LYS A 345 -6.31 11.89 -30.28
C LYS A 345 -5.18 12.06 -29.26
N GLN A 346 -5.18 13.19 -28.56
CA GLN A 346 -4.34 13.39 -27.39
C GLN A 346 -5.01 12.78 -26.16
N GLU A 347 -4.22 12.12 -25.33
CA GLU A 347 -4.65 11.54 -24.04
C GLU A 347 -4.09 12.34 -22.85
N ALA A 348 -3.68 13.58 -23.08
CA ALA A 348 -3.25 14.50 -22.04
C ALA A 348 -4.42 14.81 -21.10
N PHE A 349 -4.15 14.80 -19.80
CA PHE A 349 -5.07 15.36 -18.82
C PHE A 349 -5.18 16.88 -19.01
N PRO A 350 -6.35 17.49 -18.76
CA PRO A 350 -6.48 18.94 -18.75
C PRO A 350 -5.45 19.57 -17.82
N PRO A 351 -4.74 20.63 -18.25
CA PRO A 351 -3.74 21.28 -17.42
C PRO A 351 -4.45 21.96 -16.24
N CYS A 352 -3.87 21.86 -15.05
CA CYS A 352 -4.28 22.70 -13.94
C CYS A 352 -3.27 23.84 -13.67
N PRO A 353 -3.70 25.11 -13.74
CA PRO A 353 -2.86 26.23 -13.35
C PRO A 353 -2.39 26.12 -11.89
N ARG A 354 -1.10 26.36 -11.64
CA ARG A 354 -0.48 26.23 -10.31
C ARG A 354 -1.20 27.02 -9.21
N GLU A 355 -1.68 28.23 -9.52
CA GLU A 355 -2.41 29.07 -8.57
C GLU A 355 -3.79 28.51 -8.21
N GLN A 356 -4.42 27.76 -9.11
CA GLN A 356 -5.76 27.17 -8.92
C GLN A 356 -5.71 25.77 -8.27
N CYS A 357 -4.58 25.08 -8.40
CA CYS A 357 -4.36 23.70 -7.89
C CYS A 357 -3.27 23.60 -6.84
N LYS A 358 -2.98 24.69 -6.12
CA LYS A 358 -1.97 24.66 -5.07
C LYS A 358 -2.37 23.65 -3.98
N SER A 359 -1.54 22.64 -3.76
CA SER A 359 -1.70 21.67 -2.68
C SER A 359 -0.43 21.60 -1.84
N PRO A 360 -0.52 21.52 -0.49
CA PRO A 360 0.62 21.23 0.36
C PRO A 360 1.07 19.76 0.26
N ASN A 361 0.23 18.90 -0.34
CA ASN A 361 0.46 17.47 -0.46
C ASN A 361 1.14 17.19 -1.81
N ASN A 362 2.44 16.91 -1.79
CA ASN A 362 3.21 16.60 -2.99
C ASN A 362 3.44 15.08 -3.07
N PRO A 363 2.73 14.37 -3.97
CA PRO A 363 2.91 12.93 -4.10
C PRO A 363 4.23 12.61 -4.80
N ASP A 364 4.77 11.43 -4.51
CA ASP A 364 6.01 10.92 -5.10
C ASP A 364 5.99 9.40 -5.10
N THR A 365 6.48 8.78 -6.17
CA THR A 365 6.66 7.33 -6.28
C THR A 365 7.82 6.86 -5.40
N SER A 366 8.89 7.66 -5.34
CA SER A 366 10.15 7.33 -4.65
C SER A 366 10.05 7.31 -3.12
N HIS A 367 8.95 7.80 -2.59
CA HIS A 367 8.73 7.98 -1.16
C HIS A 367 7.32 7.59 -0.74
N GLN A 368 6.61 6.84 -1.58
CA GLN A 368 5.21 6.51 -1.38
C GLN A 368 4.99 5.53 -0.22
N PRO A 369 4.22 5.92 0.81
CA PRO A 369 3.82 5.00 1.87
C PRO A 369 2.91 3.86 1.37
N GLY A 370 2.94 2.74 2.08
CA GLY A 370 1.98 1.65 1.88
C GLY A 370 0.69 1.91 2.63
N PHE A 371 -0.21 2.72 2.08
CA PHE A 371 -1.44 3.16 2.78
C PHE A 371 -2.49 2.07 2.90
N ALA A 372 -2.95 1.52 1.77
CA ALA A 372 -4.30 0.94 1.69
C ALA A 372 -4.35 -0.59 1.70
N TYR A 373 -3.24 -1.28 1.41
CA TYR A 373 -3.22 -2.75 1.30
C TYR A 373 -3.58 -3.43 2.63
N LEU A 374 -2.86 -3.19 3.72
CA LEU A 374 -3.19 -3.78 5.03
C LEU A 374 -4.60 -3.38 5.50
N PRO A 375 -5.01 -2.09 5.46
CA PRO A 375 -6.39 -1.72 5.75
C PRO A 375 -7.43 -2.49 4.96
N TYR A 376 -7.24 -2.69 3.65
CA TYR A 376 -8.15 -3.50 2.84
C TYR A 376 -8.15 -4.97 3.27
N LEU A 377 -6.97 -5.56 3.50
CA LEU A 377 -6.83 -6.95 3.94
C LEU A 377 -7.66 -7.24 5.20
N VAL A 378 -7.62 -6.35 6.20
CA VAL A 378 -8.27 -6.58 7.50
C VAL A 378 -9.71 -6.06 7.59
N THR A 379 -10.11 -5.09 6.77
CA THR A 379 -11.49 -4.53 6.82
C THR A 379 -12.40 -5.07 5.73
N GLY A 380 -11.85 -5.39 4.55
CA GLY A 380 -12.65 -5.70 3.37
C GLY A 380 -13.38 -4.50 2.76
N ASP A 381 -13.08 -3.28 3.21
CA ASP A 381 -13.76 -2.07 2.75
C ASP A 381 -13.31 -1.66 1.35
N HIS A 382 -14.29 -1.42 0.47
CA HIS A 382 -14.05 -1.07 -0.92
C HIS A 382 -13.21 0.21 -1.08
N TYR A 383 -13.37 1.20 -0.19
CA TYR A 383 -12.58 2.43 -0.23
C TYR A 383 -11.07 2.15 -0.26
N TYR A 384 -10.56 1.29 0.62
CA TYR A 384 -9.14 0.99 0.67
C TYR A 384 -8.66 0.17 -0.53
N LEU A 385 -9.51 -0.70 -1.08
CA LEU A 385 -9.18 -1.37 -2.34
C LEU A 385 -9.01 -0.34 -3.45
N GLU A 386 -9.97 0.57 -3.60
CA GLU A 386 -9.94 1.58 -4.65
C GLU A 386 -8.78 2.56 -4.46
N GLU A 387 -8.47 2.92 -3.22
CA GLU A 387 -7.29 3.72 -2.87
C GLU A 387 -5.99 3.03 -3.31
N LEU A 388 -5.85 1.72 -3.05
CA LEU A 388 -4.71 0.93 -3.55
C LEU A 388 -4.64 0.96 -5.08
N GLN A 389 -5.78 0.90 -5.77
CA GLN A 389 -5.85 0.94 -7.24
C GLN A 389 -5.47 2.32 -7.79
N PHE A 390 -5.90 3.41 -7.16
CA PHE A 390 -5.50 4.77 -7.52
C PHE A 390 -3.99 4.97 -7.38
N TRP A 391 -3.40 4.63 -6.24
CA TRP A 391 -1.94 4.72 -6.06
C TRP A 391 -1.16 3.85 -7.04
N SER A 392 -1.66 2.63 -7.32
CA SER A 392 -1.06 1.74 -8.32
C SER A 392 -1.09 2.36 -9.73
N MET A 393 -2.21 2.97 -10.12
CA MET A 393 -2.31 3.63 -11.42
C MET A 393 -1.47 4.90 -11.49
N PHE A 394 -1.48 5.73 -10.45
CA PHE A 394 -0.65 6.92 -10.34
C PHE A 394 0.83 6.58 -10.56
N ASN A 395 1.33 5.54 -9.89
CA ASN A 395 2.72 5.09 -10.06
C ASN A 395 3.07 4.77 -11.51
N VAL A 396 2.14 4.17 -12.23
CA VAL A 396 2.34 3.74 -13.61
C VAL A 396 2.25 4.92 -14.59
N PHE A 397 1.34 5.88 -14.40
CA PHE A 397 1.21 7.03 -15.31
C PHE A 397 2.03 8.26 -14.88
N SER A 398 2.70 8.24 -13.73
CA SER A 398 3.70 9.22 -13.29
C SER A 398 5.04 9.07 -14.03
N SER A 399 4.97 8.75 -15.33
CA SER A 399 6.08 8.65 -16.27
C SER A 399 5.57 8.98 -17.68
N ASN A 400 6.47 9.49 -18.53
CA ASN A 400 6.15 9.78 -19.93
C ASN A 400 5.84 8.45 -20.66
N PRO A 401 4.80 8.38 -21.52
CA PRO A 401 4.37 7.14 -22.17
C PRO A 401 5.49 6.35 -22.82
N GLY A 402 6.41 7.01 -23.55
CA GLY A 402 7.51 6.33 -24.22
C GLY A 402 8.44 5.57 -23.26
N TYR A 403 8.79 6.16 -22.12
CA TYR A 403 9.67 5.56 -21.11
C TYR A 403 9.04 4.34 -20.43
N ARG A 404 7.72 4.38 -20.19
CA ARG A 404 6.96 3.25 -19.64
C ARG A 404 6.46 2.26 -20.69
N ARG A 405 6.93 2.37 -21.94
CA ARG A 405 6.47 1.58 -23.11
C ARG A 405 4.94 1.54 -23.23
N ASN A 406 4.32 2.69 -23.06
CA ASN A 406 2.88 2.92 -23.15
C ASN A 406 2.13 1.94 -22.23
N ILE A 407 1.21 1.14 -22.78
CA ILE A 407 0.35 0.21 -22.03
C ILE A 407 1.11 -0.79 -21.13
N GLN A 408 2.39 -1.08 -21.42
CA GLN A 408 3.21 -1.97 -20.58
C GLN A 408 3.48 -1.41 -19.19
N GLY A 409 3.44 -0.09 -19.01
CA GLY A 409 3.56 0.55 -17.69
C GLY A 409 4.88 0.27 -16.98
N LEU A 410 6.01 0.26 -17.69
CA LEU A 410 7.32 -0.01 -17.09
C LEU A 410 7.73 1.03 -16.05
N LEU A 411 8.26 0.56 -14.93
CA LEU A 411 8.72 1.37 -13.79
C LEU A 411 10.21 1.72 -13.88
N ALA A 412 10.98 1.00 -14.71
CA ALA A 412 12.45 1.01 -14.74
C ALA A 412 13.13 2.38 -14.95
N THR A 413 12.41 3.39 -15.43
CA THR A 413 13.03 4.71 -15.66
C THR A 413 13.04 5.61 -14.42
N ASP A 414 12.45 5.17 -13.31
CA ASP A 414 12.43 5.92 -12.05
C ASP A 414 13.70 5.67 -11.20
N GLN A 415 13.86 6.41 -10.11
CA GLN A 415 14.84 6.11 -9.07
C GLN A 415 14.58 4.71 -8.50
N VAL A 416 15.62 4.00 -8.09
CA VAL A 416 15.51 2.58 -7.66
C VAL A 416 14.51 2.39 -6.52
N ARG A 417 14.40 3.35 -5.58
CA ARG A 417 13.35 3.30 -4.55
C ARG A 417 11.93 3.58 -5.07
N GLY A 418 11.78 4.39 -6.11
CA GLY A 418 10.51 4.58 -6.82
C GLY A 418 10.08 3.30 -7.51
N GLN A 419 11.01 2.65 -8.23
CA GLN A 419 10.80 1.32 -8.79
C GLN A 419 10.35 0.32 -7.69
N ALA A 420 11.00 0.35 -6.52
CA ALA A 420 10.69 -0.53 -5.40
C ALA A 420 9.25 -0.33 -4.88
N TRP A 421 8.89 0.90 -4.50
CA TRP A 421 7.59 1.18 -3.89
C TRP A 421 6.44 1.08 -4.90
N SER A 422 6.68 1.45 -6.15
CA SER A 422 5.72 1.22 -7.23
C SER A 422 5.50 -0.27 -7.50
N LEU A 423 6.57 -1.08 -7.52
CA LEU A 423 6.45 -2.54 -7.69
C LEU A 423 5.72 -3.20 -6.50
N ARG A 424 6.01 -2.77 -5.27
CA ARG A 424 5.29 -3.20 -4.05
C ARG A 424 3.79 -2.93 -4.19
N THR A 425 3.41 -1.70 -4.50
CA THR A 425 2.00 -1.27 -4.60
C THR A 425 1.28 -1.95 -5.77
N LEU A 426 1.96 -2.09 -6.92
CA LEU A 426 1.44 -2.81 -8.08
C LEU A 426 1.20 -4.29 -7.79
N GLY A 427 2.18 -4.98 -7.18
CA GLY A 427 2.06 -6.38 -6.78
C GLY A 427 0.92 -6.61 -5.79
N GLN A 428 0.77 -5.70 -4.82
CA GLN A 428 -0.35 -5.72 -3.87
C GLN A 428 -1.71 -5.54 -4.57
N ALA A 429 -1.82 -4.59 -5.51
CA ALA A 429 -3.04 -4.37 -6.29
C ALA A 429 -3.39 -5.59 -7.17
N ALA A 430 -2.39 -6.14 -7.87
CA ALA A 430 -2.51 -7.34 -8.68
C ALA A 430 -2.94 -8.56 -7.84
N TYR A 431 -2.41 -8.71 -6.62
CA TYR A 431 -2.75 -9.81 -5.72
C TYR A 431 -4.20 -9.71 -5.20
N ILE A 432 -4.62 -8.54 -4.71
CA ILE A 432 -5.85 -8.43 -3.91
C ILE A 432 -7.07 -7.89 -4.65
N THR A 433 -6.90 -7.25 -5.81
CA THR A 433 -8.05 -6.84 -6.64
C THR A 433 -8.94 -8.06 -6.91
N PRO A 434 -10.28 -7.95 -6.72
CA PRO A 434 -11.16 -9.09 -6.87
C PRO A 434 -11.04 -9.76 -8.24
N ASP A 435 -11.21 -11.09 -8.32
CA ASP A 435 -10.91 -11.85 -9.55
C ASP A 435 -11.77 -11.41 -10.74
N GLY A 436 -13.04 -11.04 -10.48
CA GLY A 436 -13.97 -10.53 -11.50
C GLY A 436 -13.91 -9.02 -11.74
N HIS A 437 -13.02 -8.29 -11.05
CA HIS A 437 -12.94 -6.83 -11.20
C HIS A 437 -12.32 -6.43 -12.55
N PRO A 438 -12.84 -5.41 -13.27
CA PRO A 438 -12.34 -5.02 -14.59
C PRO A 438 -10.84 -4.71 -14.65
N LEU A 439 -10.28 -4.12 -13.57
CA LEU A 439 -8.85 -3.79 -13.50
C LEU A 439 -7.94 -4.97 -13.10
N LYS A 440 -8.47 -6.14 -12.71
CA LYS A 440 -7.66 -7.28 -12.26
C LYS A 440 -6.64 -7.72 -13.30
N ARG A 441 -7.12 -7.95 -14.52
CA ARG A 441 -6.28 -8.35 -15.65
C ARG A 441 -5.24 -7.29 -15.99
N HIS A 442 -5.58 -6.01 -15.82
CA HIS A 442 -4.68 -4.91 -16.14
C HIS A 442 -3.49 -4.84 -15.19
N PHE A 443 -3.74 -4.88 -13.87
CA PHE A 443 -2.65 -4.87 -12.89
C PHE A 443 -1.72 -6.08 -13.04
N ASN A 444 -2.27 -7.27 -13.34
CA ASN A 444 -1.45 -8.43 -13.67
C ASN A 444 -0.59 -8.17 -14.92
N ALA A 445 -1.17 -7.68 -16.01
CA ALA A 445 -0.43 -7.43 -17.25
C ALA A 445 0.71 -6.41 -17.09
N ILE A 446 0.50 -5.34 -16.31
CA ILE A 446 1.57 -4.36 -16.02
C ILE A 446 2.65 -5.00 -15.14
N LEU A 447 2.27 -5.78 -14.11
CA LEU A 447 3.22 -6.47 -13.25
C LEU A 447 4.07 -7.45 -14.06
N ASP A 448 3.43 -8.28 -14.89
CA ASP A 448 4.08 -9.25 -15.77
C ASP A 448 5.06 -8.54 -16.73
N SER A 449 4.64 -7.42 -17.33
CA SER A 449 5.51 -6.61 -18.20
C SER A 449 6.75 -6.08 -17.47
N ASN A 450 6.60 -5.67 -16.20
CA ASN A 450 7.73 -5.21 -15.39
C ASN A 450 8.66 -6.36 -15.01
N LEU A 451 8.12 -7.49 -14.53
CA LEU A 451 8.92 -8.66 -14.16
C LEU A 451 9.66 -9.25 -15.37
N ASP A 452 9.01 -9.33 -16.53
CA ASP A 452 9.64 -9.71 -17.80
C ASP A 452 10.80 -8.76 -18.12
N TRP A 453 10.57 -7.44 -18.09
CA TRP A 453 11.61 -6.46 -18.37
C TRP A 453 12.82 -6.60 -17.43
N TYR A 454 12.59 -6.72 -16.11
CA TYR A 454 13.68 -6.89 -15.15
C TYR A 454 14.43 -8.21 -15.36
N ASN A 455 13.72 -9.31 -15.62
CA ASN A 455 14.35 -10.59 -15.88
C ASN A 455 15.16 -10.57 -17.18
N THR A 456 14.62 -10.05 -18.28
CA THR A 456 15.35 -9.89 -19.54
C THR A 456 16.56 -8.99 -19.40
N THR A 457 16.46 -7.91 -18.61
CA THR A 457 17.56 -6.97 -18.42
C THR A 457 18.65 -7.54 -17.51
N TYR A 458 18.26 -8.31 -16.50
CA TYR A 458 19.13 -8.75 -15.42
C TYR A 458 19.22 -10.27 -15.27
N SER A 459 18.21 -10.92 -14.69
CA SER A 459 18.32 -12.31 -14.21
C SER A 459 18.55 -13.34 -15.31
N HIS A 460 18.01 -13.11 -16.50
CA HIS A 460 18.18 -13.95 -17.69
C HIS A 460 19.26 -13.40 -18.63
N ASN A 461 19.92 -12.29 -18.27
CA ASN A 461 20.97 -11.67 -19.07
C ASN A 461 22.36 -12.08 -18.54
N PRO A 462 23.11 -12.95 -19.25
CA PRO A 462 24.44 -13.37 -18.81
C PRO A 462 25.45 -12.20 -18.76
N SER A 463 25.18 -11.10 -19.48
CA SER A 463 26.01 -9.89 -19.54
C SER A 463 25.61 -8.84 -18.49
N ALA A 464 24.57 -9.09 -17.69
CA ALA A 464 24.24 -8.21 -16.57
C ALA A 464 25.39 -8.10 -15.57
N ASN A 465 25.43 -6.99 -14.84
CA ASN A 465 26.47 -6.75 -13.83
C ASN A 465 26.51 -7.92 -12.82
N LYS A 466 27.73 -8.26 -12.38
CA LYS A 466 27.95 -9.44 -11.52
C LYS A 466 27.60 -9.18 -10.06
N LEU A 467 27.51 -7.91 -9.66
CA LEU A 467 27.17 -7.48 -8.30
C LEU A 467 25.71 -7.80 -7.91
N GLY A 468 24.81 -7.92 -8.90
CA GLY A 468 23.38 -8.12 -8.64
C GLY A 468 22.66 -6.85 -8.21
N ALA A 469 23.15 -5.68 -8.63
CA ALA A 469 22.57 -4.37 -8.30
C ALA A 469 21.80 -3.80 -9.50
N VAL A 470 20.69 -3.10 -9.26
CA VAL A 470 20.01 -2.34 -10.32
C VAL A 470 20.95 -1.21 -10.76
N VAL A 471 21.16 -1.06 -12.08
CA VAL A 471 22.11 -0.10 -12.65
C VAL A 471 21.53 0.72 -13.81
N ASP A 472 20.26 0.52 -14.14
CA ASP A 472 19.53 1.30 -15.14
C ASP A 472 19.10 2.68 -14.60
N GLY A 473 18.67 3.54 -15.54
CA GLY A 473 18.07 4.84 -15.23
C GLY A 473 18.90 5.67 -14.27
N TYR A 474 18.30 6.00 -13.12
CA TYR A 474 18.89 6.81 -12.06
C TYR A 474 19.48 5.96 -10.93
N ALA A 475 20.05 4.79 -11.21
CA ALA A 475 20.66 3.96 -10.16
C ALA A 475 22.06 4.41 -9.76
N VAL A 476 22.93 4.74 -10.73
CA VAL A 476 24.35 5.07 -10.52
C VAL A 476 24.60 6.57 -10.74
N LEU A 477 24.04 7.39 -9.85
CA LEU A 477 24.11 8.86 -9.93
C LEU A 477 25.09 9.52 -8.93
N TYR A 478 25.62 8.76 -7.96
CA TYR A 478 26.48 9.30 -6.91
C TYR A 478 27.95 9.25 -7.30
N LYS A 479 28.76 10.10 -6.65
CA LYS A 479 30.22 10.19 -6.83
C LYS A 479 30.61 10.24 -8.31
N ASP A 480 30.18 11.28 -9.03
CA ASP A 480 30.45 11.45 -10.46
C ASP A 480 30.05 10.23 -11.30
N ARG A 481 28.86 9.68 -10.99
CA ARG A 481 28.28 8.49 -11.62
C ARG A 481 29.12 7.23 -11.45
N THR A 482 29.83 7.05 -10.33
CA THR A 482 30.56 5.81 -10.01
C THR A 482 29.89 4.97 -8.93
N ALA A 483 28.97 5.56 -8.18
CA ALA A 483 28.34 4.94 -7.02
C ALA A 483 26.81 4.95 -7.11
N LEU A 484 26.20 3.97 -6.44
CA LEU A 484 24.77 3.87 -6.21
C LEU A 484 24.45 4.01 -4.71
N ALA A 485 23.18 4.16 -4.38
CA ALA A 485 22.69 4.13 -3.00
C ALA A 485 22.21 2.71 -2.64
N PRO A 486 22.96 1.92 -1.85
CA PRO A 486 22.63 0.52 -1.60
C PRO A 486 21.30 0.37 -0.85
N TRP A 487 20.93 1.32 0.01
CA TRP A 487 19.64 1.30 0.72
C TRP A 487 18.43 1.38 -0.22
N GLN A 488 18.55 2.04 -1.39
CA GLN A 488 17.46 2.06 -2.39
C GLN A 488 17.34 0.70 -3.09
N ASP A 489 18.48 0.09 -3.40
CA ASP A 489 18.56 -1.23 -4.01
C ASP A 489 18.12 -2.35 -3.04
N ASP A 490 18.32 -2.14 -1.73
CA ASP A 490 17.78 -2.98 -0.65
C ASP A 490 16.25 -2.88 -0.57
N PHE A 491 15.67 -1.68 -0.70
CA PHE A 491 14.22 -1.52 -0.81
C PHE A 491 13.65 -2.24 -2.03
N PHE A 492 14.33 -2.15 -3.18
CA PHE A 492 13.92 -2.88 -4.38
C PHE A 492 13.96 -4.39 -4.16
N THR A 493 15.03 -4.90 -3.55
CA THR A 493 15.15 -6.32 -3.21
C THR A 493 14.03 -6.77 -2.26
N ALA A 494 13.69 -5.96 -1.26
CA ALA A 494 12.58 -6.22 -0.34
C ALA A 494 11.22 -6.24 -1.05
N ALA A 495 10.98 -5.31 -1.99
CA ALA A 495 9.76 -5.26 -2.77
C ALA A 495 9.61 -6.49 -3.68
N VAL A 496 10.68 -6.90 -4.38
CA VAL A 496 10.69 -8.13 -5.20
C VAL A 496 10.45 -9.37 -4.32
N GLY A 497 11.08 -9.43 -3.13
CA GLY A 497 10.85 -10.50 -2.17
C GLY A 497 9.40 -10.61 -1.73
N HIS A 498 8.75 -9.48 -1.43
CA HIS A 498 7.34 -9.45 -1.10
C HIS A 498 6.46 -9.90 -2.29
N VAL A 499 6.75 -9.44 -3.51
CA VAL A 499 6.01 -9.86 -4.72
C VAL A 499 6.16 -11.38 -4.97
N ALA A 500 7.33 -11.95 -4.75
CA ALA A 500 7.52 -13.40 -4.81
C ALA A 500 6.68 -14.13 -3.74
N GLU A 501 6.60 -13.62 -2.51
CA GLU A 501 5.75 -14.19 -1.46
C GLU A 501 4.26 -14.13 -1.77
N LEU A 502 3.81 -13.10 -2.49
CA LEU A 502 2.44 -12.99 -2.99
C LEU A 502 2.13 -14.05 -4.07
N GLY A 503 3.12 -14.81 -4.53
CA GLY A 503 2.96 -15.95 -5.44
C GLY A 503 3.22 -15.64 -6.92
N PHE A 504 3.78 -14.46 -7.23
CA PHE A 504 4.17 -14.10 -8.60
C PHE A 504 5.54 -14.72 -8.93
N LYS A 505 5.50 -15.90 -9.57
CA LYS A 505 6.68 -16.74 -9.80
C LYS A 505 7.81 -16.07 -10.57
N ASP A 506 7.49 -15.17 -11.50
CA ASP A 506 8.51 -14.46 -12.29
C ASP A 506 9.34 -13.46 -11.44
N ALA A 507 8.92 -13.18 -10.20
CA ALA A 507 9.73 -12.43 -9.25
C ALA A 507 10.85 -13.27 -8.60
N GLU A 508 10.76 -14.60 -8.61
CA GLU A 508 11.75 -15.51 -8.01
C GLU A 508 13.14 -15.43 -8.68
N PRO A 509 13.29 -15.54 -10.01
CA PRO A 509 14.60 -15.37 -10.66
C PRO A 509 15.17 -13.96 -10.45
N LEU A 510 14.33 -12.93 -10.45
CA LEU A 510 14.72 -11.56 -10.10
C LEU A 510 15.25 -11.45 -8.68
N LEU A 511 14.52 -12.01 -7.71
CA LEU A 511 14.94 -12.03 -6.31
C LEU A 511 16.30 -12.70 -6.16
N LYS A 512 16.47 -13.90 -6.74
CA LYS A 512 17.73 -14.65 -6.65
C LYS A 512 18.93 -13.88 -7.22
N TRP A 513 18.73 -13.14 -8.31
CA TRP A 513 19.77 -12.27 -8.86
C TRP A 513 20.05 -11.06 -7.95
N LYS A 514 19.00 -10.39 -7.48
CA LYS A 514 19.09 -9.20 -6.61
C LYS A 514 19.76 -9.49 -5.27
N LEU A 515 19.50 -10.66 -4.69
CA LEU A 515 20.04 -11.07 -3.40
C LEU A 515 21.56 -11.11 -3.36
N ARG A 516 22.25 -11.24 -4.51
CA ARG A 516 23.72 -11.19 -4.56
C ARG A 516 24.25 -9.90 -3.93
N PHE A 517 23.67 -8.75 -4.23
CA PHE A 517 24.24 -7.48 -3.75
C PHE A 517 24.20 -7.29 -2.22
N PRO A 518 23.06 -7.47 -1.52
CA PRO A 518 23.05 -7.43 -0.06
C PRO A 518 23.82 -8.58 0.59
N VAL A 519 23.76 -9.80 0.03
CA VAL A 519 24.49 -10.95 0.58
C VAL A 519 26.00 -10.76 0.49
N GLU A 520 26.51 -10.39 -0.69
CA GLU A 520 27.95 -10.21 -0.90
C GLU A 520 28.49 -9.01 -0.10
N ARG A 521 27.70 -7.96 0.14
CA ARG A 521 28.09 -6.88 1.07
C ARG A 521 28.32 -7.36 2.51
N MET A 522 27.75 -8.50 2.89
CA MET A 522 27.91 -9.09 4.23
C MET A 522 29.02 -10.15 4.29
N VAL A 523 29.13 -11.00 3.28
CA VAL A 523 29.98 -12.21 3.35
C VAL A 523 30.87 -12.44 2.14
N GLY A 524 30.87 -11.52 1.17
CA GLY A 524 31.68 -11.68 -0.04
C GLY A 524 33.16 -11.46 0.21
N ASP A 525 33.98 -12.17 -0.56
CA ASP A 525 35.43 -12.15 -0.39
C ASP A 525 35.98 -10.74 -0.68
N GLY A 526 36.88 -10.29 0.20
CA GLY A 526 37.46 -8.95 0.11
C GLY A 526 36.54 -7.80 0.49
N ALA A 527 35.31 -8.05 0.95
CA ALA A 527 34.41 -7.03 1.50
C ALA A 527 34.32 -7.09 3.02
N CYS A 528 33.91 -5.97 3.65
CA CYS A 528 33.60 -5.94 5.06
C CYS A 528 32.18 -5.46 5.36
N TRP A 529 31.48 -6.23 6.20
CA TRP A 529 30.09 -5.97 6.58
C TRP A 529 29.90 -4.67 7.37
N LEU A 530 30.92 -4.16 8.06
CA LEU A 530 30.86 -2.89 8.82
C LEU A 530 30.53 -1.67 7.94
N VAL A 531 30.71 -1.77 6.63
CA VAL A 531 30.33 -0.72 5.66
C VAL A 531 29.24 -1.18 4.69
N GLY A 532 28.67 -2.37 4.92
CA GLY A 532 27.67 -2.98 4.05
C GLY A 532 26.43 -2.10 3.88
N ALA A 533 26.14 -1.20 4.84
CA ALA A 533 24.99 -0.29 4.81
C ALA A 533 25.39 1.19 4.59
N ASN A 534 26.56 1.47 3.99
CA ASN A 534 26.97 2.84 3.69
C ASN A 534 25.93 3.60 2.81
N TYR A 535 25.86 4.93 2.95
CA TYR A 535 24.92 5.74 2.16
C TYR A 535 25.10 5.61 0.64
N THR A 536 26.36 5.48 0.20
CA THR A 536 26.73 5.22 -1.20
C THR A 536 27.74 4.07 -1.28
N TYR A 537 27.66 3.28 -2.34
CA TYR A 537 28.58 2.19 -2.64
C TYR A 537 29.13 2.33 -4.07
N THR A 538 30.45 2.42 -4.21
CA THR A 538 31.12 2.58 -5.50
C THR A 538 31.06 1.26 -6.28
N VAL A 539 30.56 1.28 -7.51
CA VAL A 539 30.34 0.07 -8.33
C VAL A 539 31.14 0.04 -9.63
N ARG A 540 31.88 1.11 -9.94
CA ARG A 540 32.81 1.21 -11.07
C ARG A 540 33.87 2.28 -10.82
N ALA A 541 35.00 2.23 -11.52
CA ALA A 541 36.13 3.15 -11.32
C ALA A 541 35.90 4.56 -11.91
N SER A 542 35.11 4.67 -12.97
CA SER A 542 34.74 5.94 -13.62
C SER A 542 33.37 5.82 -14.28
N ALA A 543 32.78 6.94 -14.73
CA ALA A 543 31.46 6.94 -15.35
C ALA A 543 31.34 6.09 -16.64
N SER A 544 32.46 5.77 -17.30
CA SER A 544 32.50 4.93 -18.51
C SER A 544 33.13 3.57 -18.28
N ALA A 545 33.68 3.31 -17.09
CA ALA A 545 34.26 2.02 -16.77
C ALA A 545 33.18 0.94 -16.63
N PRO A 546 33.48 -0.33 -16.94
CA PRO A 546 32.60 -1.44 -16.61
C PRO A 546 32.38 -1.52 -15.09
N TYR A 547 31.25 -2.10 -14.70
CA TYR A 547 30.98 -2.40 -13.30
C TYR A 547 31.97 -3.44 -12.78
N PHE A 548 32.33 -3.31 -11.51
CA PHE A 548 33.23 -4.27 -10.85
C PHE A 548 32.66 -5.69 -10.92
N ALA A 549 33.57 -6.66 -11.06
CA ALA A 549 33.21 -8.07 -11.18
C ALA A 549 32.91 -8.68 -9.81
N THR A 550 33.52 -8.13 -8.75
CA THR A 550 33.42 -8.65 -7.38
C THR A 550 33.01 -7.56 -6.39
N ILE A 551 32.41 -7.97 -5.28
CA ILE A 551 32.08 -7.04 -4.20
C ILE A 551 33.34 -6.51 -3.50
N GLY A 552 34.44 -7.25 -3.49
CA GLY A 552 35.71 -6.82 -2.89
C GLY A 552 36.31 -5.61 -3.60
N GLU A 553 36.25 -5.58 -4.94
CA GLU A 553 36.64 -4.39 -5.73
C GLU A 553 35.75 -3.18 -5.41
N ALA A 554 34.44 -3.40 -5.32
CA ALA A 554 33.47 -2.36 -4.99
C ALA A 554 33.66 -1.83 -3.55
N TYR A 555 33.94 -2.71 -2.59
CA TYR A 555 34.31 -2.35 -1.22
C TYR A 555 35.58 -1.51 -1.19
N ALA A 556 36.65 -1.97 -1.83
CA ALA A 556 37.93 -1.27 -1.85
C ALA A 556 37.80 0.14 -2.47
N ALA A 557 37.05 0.27 -3.56
CA ALA A 557 36.72 1.56 -4.18
C ALA A 557 35.78 2.43 -3.33
N THR A 558 35.03 1.84 -2.40
CA THR A 558 34.14 2.56 -1.49
C THR A 558 34.89 3.16 -0.30
N VAL A 559 35.81 2.39 0.31
CA VAL A 559 36.50 2.77 1.56
C VAL A 559 37.92 3.32 1.35
N GLY A 560 38.51 3.11 0.17
CA GLY A 560 39.90 3.46 -0.14
C GLY A 560 40.88 2.34 0.25
N PRO A 561 42.09 2.32 -0.37
CA PRO A 561 43.03 1.21 -0.26
C PRO A 561 43.54 0.96 1.17
N GLU A 562 43.77 2.03 1.94
CA GLU A 562 44.26 1.91 3.32
C GLU A 562 43.27 1.16 4.22
N ARG A 563 41.98 1.52 4.13
CA ARG A 563 40.92 0.85 4.91
C ARG A 563 40.61 -0.53 4.36
N ALA A 564 40.73 -0.72 3.05
CA ALA A 564 40.49 -2.00 2.41
C ALA A 564 41.52 -3.06 2.83
N ALA A 565 42.74 -2.65 3.19
CA ALA A 565 43.80 -3.53 3.66
C ALA A 565 43.64 -3.98 5.13
N LEU A 566 42.75 -3.34 5.91
CA LEU A 566 42.53 -3.68 7.31
C LEU A 566 41.60 -4.91 7.45
N PRO A 567 41.82 -5.78 8.46
CA PRO A 567 40.98 -6.94 8.69
C PRO A 567 39.56 -6.54 9.10
N CYS A 568 38.54 -7.17 8.49
CA CYS A 568 37.14 -6.84 8.75
C CYS A 568 36.69 -7.12 10.20
N THR A 569 37.22 -8.17 10.83
CA THR A 569 36.90 -8.56 12.21
C THR A 569 37.81 -7.89 13.25
N GLY A 570 38.77 -7.06 12.83
CA GLY A 570 39.66 -6.33 13.73
C GLY A 570 39.00 -5.05 14.25
N GLY A 571 39.36 -4.66 15.48
CA GLY A 571 39.00 -3.34 16.02
C GLY A 571 39.62 -2.17 15.24
N GLU A 572 40.64 -2.45 14.43
CA GLU A 572 41.37 -1.49 13.61
C GLU A 572 40.50 -0.84 12.53
N LEU A 573 39.75 -1.63 11.76
CA LEU A 573 38.88 -1.09 10.72
C LEU A 573 37.74 -0.26 11.32
N ALA A 574 37.10 -0.75 12.38
CA ALA A 574 36.07 0.01 13.11
C ALA A 574 36.63 1.37 13.60
N SER A 575 37.84 1.36 14.17
CA SER A 575 38.53 2.59 14.59
C SER A 575 38.82 3.54 13.43
N ALA A 576 39.31 3.01 12.30
CA ALA A 576 39.58 3.80 11.08
C ALA A 576 38.30 4.39 10.46
N LEU A 577 37.16 3.72 10.63
CA LEU A 577 35.83 4.18 10.22
C LEU A 577 35.17 5.11 11.26
N LYS A 578 35.79 5.32 12.42
CA LYS A 578 35.23 6.05 13.58
C LYS A 578 33.90 5.45 14.04
N GLN A 579 33.83 4.12 14.05
CA GLN A 579 32.68 3.31 14.45
C GLN A 579 33.01 2.51 15.71
N SER A 580 32.00 2.21 16.53
CA SER A 580 32.16 1.24 17.62
C SER A 580 32.27 -0.19 17.06
N PRO A 581 32.95 -1.12 17.76
CA PRO A 581 32.99 -2.52 17.35
C PRO A 581 31.57 -3.10 17.17
N GLY A 582 31.30 -3.57 15.96
CA GLY A 582 30.03 -4.15 15.55
C GLY A 582 28.94 -3.16 15.13
N ASP A 583 29.29 -1.88 14.98
CA ASP A 583 28.45 -0.86 14.33
C ASP A 583 28.66 -0.88 12.81
N MET A 584 27.56 -0.92 12.04
CA MET A 584 27.60 -0.88 10.57
C MET A 584 27.61 0.56 10.00
N GLY A 585 27.69 1.57 10.85
CA GLY A 585 27.47 2.96 10.48
C GLY A 585 26.05 3.20 9.98
N GLY A 586 25.84 4.33 9.28
CA GLY A 586 24.55 4.60 8.63
C GLY A 586 23.36 4.65 9.60
N TYR A 587 23.58 5.12 10.83
CA TYR A 587 22.59 5.15 11.91
C TYR A 587 22.12 3.75 12.35
N ALA A 588 23.03 2.82 12.61
CA ALA A 588 22.72 1.41 12.89
C ALA A 588 21.77 1.15 14.07
N ALA A 589 21.69 2.07 15.04
CA ALA A 589 20.77 1.99 16.17
C ALA A 589 19.37 2.58 15.87
N ALA A 590 19.18 3.27 14.74
CA ALA A 590 17.91 3.89 14.38
C ALA A 590 17.02 2.89 13.63
N VAL A 591 15.72 2.85 13.97
CA VAL A 591 14.72 2.02 13.28
C VAL A 591 14.54 2.35 11.80
N THR A 592 15.00 3.53 11.35
CA THR A 592 15.02 3.99 9.95
C THR A 592 16.43 4.10 9.37
N GLY A 593 17.44 3.58 10.06
CA GLY A 593 18.83 3.60 9.62
C GLY A 593 19.07 2.69 8.41
N PHE A 594 20.19 2.88 7.72
CA PHE A 594 20.51 2.07 6.54
C PHE A 594 20.65 0.56 6.84
N PRO A 595 21.20 0.14 8.01
CA PRO A 595 21.13 -1.27 8.39
C PRO A 595 19.69 -1.79 8.54
N SER A 596 18.76 -1.01 9.08
CA SER A 596 17.34 -1.38 9.12
C SER A 596 16.77 -1.53 7.71
N ASN A 597 17.06 -0.60 6.80
CA ASN A 597 16.61 -0.68 5.41
C ASN A 597 17.08 -1.95 4.69
N MET A 598 18.29 -2.43 5.02
CA MET A 598 18.88 -3.67 4.49
C MET A 598 18.23 -4.94 5.04
N GLN A 599 17.64 -4.89 6.24
CA GLN A 599 17.16 -6.07 6.95
C GLN A 599 16.14 -6.91 6.16
N PRO A 600 15.07 -6.34 5.54
CA PRO A 600 14.13 -7.15 4.77
C PRO A 600 14.77 -7.87 3.58
N ALA A 601 15.73 -7.24 2.89
CA ALA A 601 16.44 -7.88 1.78
C ALA A 601 17.24 -9.11 2.26
N LEU A 602 17.94 -8.99 3.39
CA LEU A 602 18.67 -10.12 3.99
C LEU A 602 17.74 -11.19 4.60
N ALA A 603 16.56 -10.81 5.09
CA ALA A 603 15.56 -11.77 5.54
C ALA A 603 15.12 -12.68 4.39
N TYR A 604 14.83 -12.10 3.22
CA TYR A 604 14.53 -12.86 2.00
C TYR A 604 15.70 -13.71 1.49
N ALA A 605 16.94 -13.31 1.80
CA ALA A 605 18.13 -14.05 1.40
C ALA A 605 18.23 -15.44 2.03
N VAL A 606 17.68 -15.63 3.23
CA VAL A 606 17.74 -16.93 3.92
C VAL A 606 16.99 -18.01 3.14
N ASP A 607 15.80 -17.68 2.64
CA ASP A 607 14.95 -18.63 1.92
C ASP A 607 15.38 -18.77 0.45
N ALA A 608 15.62 -17.65 -0.24
CA ALA A 608 15.89 -17.65 -1.68
C ALA A 608 17.39 -17.65 -2.07
N GLY A 609 18.28 -17.29 -1.13
CA GLY A 609 19.74 -17.21 -1.34
C GLY A 609 20.53 -18.42 -0.82
N GLY A 610 19.86 -19.39 -0.18
CA GLY A 610 20.47 -20.63 0.29
C GLY A 610 21.50 -20.43 1.42
N GLU A 611 22.55 -21.26 1.45
CA GLU A 611 23.56 -21.24 2.51
C GLU A 611 24.28 -19.89 2.64
N ARG A 612 24.61 -19.27 1.51
CA ARG A 612 25.30 -17.98 1.49
C ARG A 612 24.40 -16.86 2.05
N GLY A 613 23.11 -16.90 1.74
CA GLY A 613 22.10 -16.02 2.33
C GLY A 613 21.94 -16.23 3.84
N ARG A 614 21.89 -17.48 4.31
CA ARG A 614 21.91 -17.83 5.74
C ARG A 614 23.13 -17.26 6.45
N LYS A 615 24.32 -17.42 5.89
CA LYS A 615 25.57 -16.86 6.44
C LYS A 615 25.50 -15.33 6.52
N ALA A 616 24.98 -14.65 5.49
CA ALA A 616 24.83 -13.20 5.51
C ALA A 616 23.86 -12.73 6.60
N TRP A 617 22.72 -13.41 6.75
CA TRP A 617 21.79 -13.13 7.84
C TRP A 617 22.42 -13.36 9.22
N GLU A 618 23.19 -14.43 9.41
CA GLU A 618 23.90 -14.68 10.67
C GLU A 618 24.91 -13.58 10.98
N VAL A 619 25.74 -13.16 10.02
CA VAL A 619 26.68 -12.05 10.22
C VAL A 619 25.92 -10.78 10.58
N PHE A 620 24.85 -10.48 9.84
CA PHE A 620 24.00 -9.32 10.08
C PHE A 620 23.44 -9.34 11.52
N MET A 621 22.89 -10.46 11.97
CA MET A 621 22.28 -10.59 13.29
C MET A 621 23.30 -10.69 14.44
N ARG A 622 24.58 -10.94 14.18
CA ARG A 622 25.64 -10.92 15.21
C ARG A 622 26.13 -9.52 15.57
N ARG A 623 25.76 -8.48 14.81
CA ARG A 623 26.13 -7.10 15.12
C ARG A 623 25.69 -6.69 16.52
N SER A 624 26.50 -5.90 17.22
CA SER A 624 26.23 -5.44 18.58
C SER A 624 25.28 -4.25 18.62
N VAL A 625 25.31 -3.40 17.58
CA VAL A 625 24.45 -2.21 17.48
C VAL A 625 23.23 -2.54 16.61
N LYS A 626 22.05 -2.52 17.24
CA LYS A 626 20.77 -2.84 16.59
C LYS A 626 19.72 -1.80 16.97
N PRO A 627 18.72 -1.56 16.09
CA PRO A 627 17.57 -0.77 16.46
C PRO A 627 16.69 -1.51 17.48
N ASP A 628 15.98 -0.74 18.29
CA ASP A 628 14.86 -1.24 19.08
C ASP A 628 13.56 -1.11 18.26
N TYR A 629 13.15 -2.22 17.64
CA TYR A 629 11.93 -2.23 16.83
C TYR A 629 10.64 -2.10 17.62
N GLY A 630 10.67 -2.15 18.96
CA GLY A 630 9.53 -1.79 19.80
C GLY A 630 9.14 -0.31 19.69
N GLU A 631 10.02 0.54 19.14
CA GLU A 631 9.76 1.96 18.84
C GLU A 631 9.22 2.21 17.42
N GLY A 632 9.45 1.28 16.49
CA GLY A 632 9.10 1.45 15.07
C GLY A 632 9.48 0.23 14.23
N PRO A 633 8.54 -0.68 13.91
CA PRO A 633 8.87 -1.99 13.35
C PRO A 633 8.81 -2.08 11.81
N GLN A 634 8.79 -0.97 11.06
CA GLN A 634 8.60 -0.97 9.60
C GLN A 634 9.63 -1.81 8.81
N PHE A 635 10.80 -2.05 9.38
CA PHE A 635 11.84 -2.90 8.79
C PHE A 635 12.15 -4.15 9.61
N ALA A 636 11.33 -4.47 10.61
CA ALA A 636 11.48 -5.64 11.47
C ALA A 636 11.04 -6.94 10.75
N VAL A 637 11.46 -7.15 9.51
CA VAL A 637 11.20 -8.37 8.73
C VAL A 637 12.30 -9.39 9.03
N VAL A 638 11.91 -10.65 9.21
CA VAL A 638 12.81 -11.76 9.52
C VAL A 638 12.55 -12.94 8.57
N PRO A 639 13.54 -13.83 8.35
CA PRO A 639 13.38 -15.02 7.52
C PRO A 639 12.15 -15.83 7.89
N ARG A 640 11.50 -16.47 6.90
CA ARG A 640 10.49 -17.49 7.23
C ARG A 640 11.19 -18.72 7.82
N LYS A 641 10.47 -19.44 8.67
CA LYS A 641 10.96 -20.69 9.28
C LYS A 641 10.58 -21.89 8.44
#